data_AF-A0A4U6V3F0-F1
#
_entry.id   AF-A0A4U6V3F0-F1
#
_cell.length_a   1.000
_cell.length_b   1.000
_cell.length_c   1.000
_cell.angle_alpha   90.00
_cell.angle_beta   90.00
_cell.angle_gamma   90.00
#
_symmetry.space_group_name_H-M   'P 1'
#
loop_
_entity.id
_entity.type
_entity.pdbx_description
1 polymer ?
#
loop_
_entity_poly.entity_id
_entity_poly.type
_entity_poly.pdbx_seq_one_letter_code
_entity_poly.pdbx_strand_id
1 'polypeptide(L)'
;MGRRRLSASSLPEAAGAIPDPFPPELRWPFGRLDALSQDELRESAYEIFFSACRSSTPAGTRPSAAGGGRAVAAAIPATAAAGGGAKNMAATSRLKRALGLRVRKTRSMVGAGGRPMTSAEIMRRQMGVTEQTDGRLRKTLVRCLVGPQMPKKVESLVLPLELLRHLKPSDFSDAGDHRAWQLRQLKVLEAGLVSHPSVTLDRGNPAASSLRETIRSGVVDVRAVSAAAMALSWRSVDACCWADGYPLNVHLYLSLLRAVFDARDETAVLDEVDELLELIRKTWSVLGLNRMVHDVCFTWLLFERYVTTGQVEPDLLGAVLTMLKQVSDVDAEKQDESWHLRVLAATLASMHSWAEDKLLNYHEEFGVGDQAAGSMENVVSIAVLTAAMRGALAVDSGGDLSAGSSSSSSVSASEQVERYIKSSVRRAFIRLHETGTAGKMDSMIVEVDEDPCETLMYVAAQTMELARVEKEVYGRVLRQWHPCPTVVAAAALHGSFGALLKRYVSRMGSGLSSESARALHAASKLDKSLLQMAAAENEAAAGRQHRQQMVPYDVDSTIFGLVKGWMDERLATGAECVRRVRDSESWNPRSKTEPYAQSAVDLMKLAKVTMDELLEIQVPSSSCREELLQCLVDGIDRLVHQYALLVASCGSKESYVPPLPPLTRCNQDSKLVQLWRKAAPPCQAGADSHLSCGGVVDIATSSKLTRLVAATSRGTQRLYVRLNTLHYLLAVLHSIDRALSSSAHQRHHRRARSSAFDHARPALDAACLHVSEVSAYRLVFLDSAHALHQALYQGGVVSDARIRPALRVMKQSLAFLASVLSERAQPLAVREVMKASVEAFLTVVLAGGSGRAFGRADYGAVAEDLSSLKRLFCSFGLPEEAVEREVAHAEGVLALMALPTEKLIDELLSHYASSPTAELPMAVPPTTRRWSRSDANTVLRVLCYRDDEAASRFLRKAFDLPKRR
;
A
#
# COMPACT_ATOMS: atom_id res chain seq x y z
N MET A 1 27.75 32.55 -18.90
CA MET A 1 28.86 31.63 -19.28
C MET A 1 28.25 30.26 -19.56
N GLY A 2 28.51 29.50 -20.62
CA GLY A 2 29.23 29.68 -21.87
C GLY A 2 28.60 28.72 -22.90
N ARG A 3 28.22 29.23 -24.08
CA ARG A 3 27.66 28.44 -25.19
C ARG A 3 28.80 27.73 -25.92
N ARG A 4 28.84 26.39 -25.91
CA ARG A 4 29.67 25.61 -26.83
C ARG A 4 28.89 25.32 -28.11
N ARG A 5 29.45 25.78 -29.23
CA ARG A 5 29.13 25.33 -30.59
C ARG A 5 29.69 23.91 -30.76
N LEU A 6 28.93 23.01 -31.36
CA LEU A 6 29.47 21.79 -31.95
C LEU A 6 29.05 21.74 -33.42
N SER A 7 30.08 21.61 -34.26
CA SER A 7 30.05 21.60 -35.71
C SER A 7 29.51 20.29 -36.27
N ALA A 8 28.97 20.39 -37.48
CA ALA A 8 28.55 19.31 -38.35
C ALA A 8 29.74 18.44 -38.81
N SER A 9 29.65 17.13 -38.60
CA SER A 9 30.03 16.08 -39.56
C SER A 9 29.97 14.70 -38.89
N SER A 10 29.09 13.82 -39.37
CA SER A 10 29.20 12.34 -39.45
C SER A 10 27.85 11.65 -39.19
N LEU A 11 27.16 11.25 -40.26
CA LEU A 11 26.08 10.26 -40.24
C LEU A 11 26.58 9.02 -41.00
N PRO A 12 26.41 7.78 -40.50
CA PRO A 12 26.49 6.59 -41.32
C PRO A 12 25.12 6.25 -41.91
N GLU A 13 25.12 5.88 -43.20
CA GLU A 13 24.01 5.26 -43.93
C GLU A 13 23.57 3.93 -43.30
N ALA A 14 22.26 3.75 -43.11
CA ALA A 14 21.59 2.47 -43.24
C ALA A 14 20.07 2.64 -43.46
N ALA A 15 19.63 2.28 -44.68
CA ALA A 15 18.33 1.72 -45.06
C ALA A 15 17.01 2.46 -44.67
N GLY A 16 16.50 3.25 -45.61
CA GLY A 16 15.29 2.82 -46.33
C GLY A 16 13.90 3.26 -45.86
N ALA A 17 13.76 4.33 -45.08
CA ALA A 17 12.46 5.02 -44.91
C ALA A 17 12.66 6.54 -45.03
N ILE A 18 11.92 7.18 -45.93
CA ILE A 18 11.84 8.63 -46.04
C ILE A 18 11.24 9.14 -44.71
N PRO A 19 11.90 10.05 -43.96
CA PRO A 19 11.29 10.63 -42.77
C PRO A 19 9.99 11.33 -43.15
N ASP A 20 8.88 11.00 -42.47
CA ASP A 20 7.62 11.72 -42.63
C ASP A 20 7.90 13.21 -42.29
N PRO A 21 7.57 14.19 -43.17
CA PRO A 21 7.94 15.59 -42.97
C PRO A 21 7.14 16.29 -41.85
N PHE A 22 6.34 15.54 -41.09
CA PHE A 22 5.49 16.03 -40.02
C PHE A 22 6.01 15.57 -38.66
N PRO A 23 5.87 16.40 -37.60
CA PRO A 23 6.11 15.92 -36.24
C PRO A 23 5.21 14.69 -35.97
N PRO A 24 5.69 13.69 -35.21
CA PRO A 24 4.96 12.45 -34.95
C PRO A 24 3.57 12.66 -34.33
N GLU A 25 3.34 13.85 -33.76
CA GLU A 25 2.10 14.27 -33.11
C GLU A 25 0.99 14.72 -34.08
N LEU A 26 1.28 15.03 -35.36
CA LEU A 26 0.30 15.64 -36.27
C LEU A 26 0.05 14.77 -37.52
N ARG A 27 -1.18 14.27 -37.67
CA ARG A 27 -1.59 13.47 -38.83
C ARG A 27 -1.99 14.37 -40.00
N TRP A 28 -1.45 14.10 -41.19
CA TRP A 28 -1.83 14.81 -42.41
C TRP A 28 -3.26 14.47 -42.85
N PRO A 29 -4.18 15.45 -42.99
CA PRO A 29 -5.60 15.18 -43.23
C PRO A 29 -5.94 15.01 -44.71
N PHE A 30 -5.08 15.47 -45.62
CA PHE A 30 -5.35 15.43 -47.06
C PHE A 30 -4.78 14.15 -47.70
N GLY A 31 -5.21 13.81 -48.91
CA GLY A 31 -4.69 12.64 -49.63
C GLY A 31 -3.18 12.77 -49.87
N ARG A 32 -2.43 11.67 -49.77
CA ARG A 32 -0.99 11.67 -50.08
C ARG A 32 -0.78 11.82 -51.59
N LEU A 33 0.31 12.51 -51.98
CA LEU A 33 0.68 12.76 -53.37
C LEU A 33 2.17 12.46 -53.54
N ASP A 34 2.49 11.23 -53.92
CA ASP A 34 3.88 10.73 -53.93
C ASP A 34 4.64 11.08 -55.23
N ALA A 35 3.93 11.55 -56.26
CA ALA A 35 4.48 11.77 -57.60
C ALA A 35 5.23 13.12 -57.77
N LEU A 36 4.99 14.09 -56.89
CA LEU A 36 5.51 15.46 -56.97
C LEU A 36 6.18 15.86 -55.66
N SER A 37 7.38 16.45 -55.76
CA SER A 37 8.08 17.06 -54.63
C SER A 37 7.46 18.40 -54.21
N GLN A 38 7.77 18.86 -52.99
CA GLN A 38 7.28 20.16 -52.50
C GLN A 38 7.74 21.34 -53.36
N ASP A 39 8.97 21.30 -53.88
CA ASP A 39 9.49 22.35 -54.78
C ASP A 39 8.74 22.34 -56.13
N GLU A 40 8.47 21.15 -56.68
CA GLU A 40 7.68 21.00 -57.90
C GLU A 40 6.24 21.54 -57.73
N LEU A 41 5.59 21.24 -56.60
CA LEU A 41 4.26 21.76 -56.26
C LEU A 41 4.27 23.28 -56.08
N ARG A 42 5.26 23.83 -55.37
CA ARG A 42 5.40 25.27 -55.13
C ARG A 42 5.58 26.03 -56.45
N GLU A 43 6.46 25.56 -57.32
CA GLU A 43 6.69 26.22 -58.61
C GLU A 43 5.48 26.15 -59.53
N SER A 44 4.83 24.99 -59.63
CA SER A 44 3.62 24.84 -60.43
C SER A 44 2.43 25.63 -59.88
N ALA A 45 2.30 25.71 -58.55
CA ALA A 45 1.32 26.59 -57.91
C ALA A 45 1.56 28.06 -58.27
N TYR A 46 2.82 28.52 -58.23
CA TYR A 46 3.16 29.89 -58.65
C TYR A 46 2.85 30.16 -60.12
N GLU A 47 3.11 29.18 -61.01
CA GLU A 47 2.75 29.28 -62.43
C GLU A 47 1.24 29.49 -62.61
N ILE A 48 0.41 28.72 -61.90
CA ILE A 48 -1.05 28.86 -61.89
C ILE A 48 -1.45 30.25 -61.37
N PHE A 49 -0.93 30.64 -60.20
CA PHE A 49 -1.18 31.94 -59.58
C PHE A 49 -0.89 33.11 -60.53
N PHE A 50 0.29 33.10 -61.15
CA PHE A 50 0.71 34.18 -62.03
C PHE A 50 -0.17 34.24 -63.28
N SER A 51 -0.58 33.10 -63.84
CA SER A 51 -1.49 33.04 -64.99
C SER A 51 -2.87 33.61 -64.64
N ALA A 52 -3.44 33.21 -63.51
CA ALA A 52 -4.76 33.64 -63.03
C ALA A 52 -4.81 35.14 -62.70
N CYS A 53 -3.73 35.72 -62.20
CA CYS A 53 -3.71 37.16 -61.88
C CYS A 53 -3.73 38.04 -63.14
N ARG A 54 -3.24 37.57 -64.29
CA ARG A 54 -3.12 38.37 -65.53
C ARG A 54 -4.35 38.40 -66.43
N SER A 55 -5.26 37.43 -66.30
CA SER A 55 -6.54 37.44 -67.04
C SER A 55 -7.50 38.55 -66.59
N SER A 56 -7.25 39.15 -65.42
CA SER A 56 -8.16 40.13 -64.78
C SER A 56 -7.83 41.60 -65.04
N THR A 57 -6.76 41.93 -65.77
CA THR A 57 -6.44 43.32 -66.14
C THR A 57 -7.23 43.76 -67.38
N PRO A 58 -8.07 44.82 -67.31
CA PRO A 58 -8.69 45.37 -68.51
C PRO A 58 -7.59 45.90 -69.44
N ALA A 59 -7.76 45.62 -70.74
CA ALA A 59 -6.84 46.05 -71.77
C ALA A 59 -6.67 47.58 -71.77
N GLY A 60 -5.53 48.08 -71.27
CA GLY A 60 -5.28 49.52 -71.29
C GLY A 60 -4.22 50.02 -70.31
N THR A 61 -3.02 49.42 -70.27
CA THR A 61 -1.83 50.15 -69.79
C THR A 61 -0.56 49.46 -70.28
N ARG A 62 0.06 50.05 -71.32
CA ARG A 62 1.38 49.65 -71.81
C ARG A 62 2.44 49.96 -70.74
N PRO A 63 3.43 49.09 -70.49
CA PRO A 63 4.64 49.49 -69.78
C PRO A 63 5.57 50.21 -70.78
N SER A 64 5.79 51.51 -70.57
CA SER A 64 6.79 52.27 -71.32
C SER A 64 8.19 51.99 -70.79
N ALA A 65 9.12 51.86 -71.73
CA ALA A 65 10.54 51.68 -71.52
C ALA A 65 11.18 52.85 -70.76
N ALA A 66 12.28 52.55 -70.09
CA ALA A 66 13.14 53.47 -69.37
C ALA A 66 13.55 54.67 -70.23
N GLY A 67 13.34 55.87 -69.70
CA GLY A 67 13.87 57.13 -70.21
C GLY A 67 13.89 58.15 -69.07
N GLY A 68 15.08 58.58 -68.67
CA GLY A 68 15.28 59.60 -67.65
C GLY A 68 14.73 60.96 -68.10
N GLY A 69 14.12 61.69 -67.18
CA GLY A 69 13.60 63.03 -67.46
C GLY A 69 12.78 63.55 -66.29
N ARG A 70 13.13 64.75 -65.84
CA ARG A 70 12.71 65.41 -64.62
C ARG A 70 11.36 66.14 -64.84
N ALA A 71 10.54 66.11 -63.79
CA ALA A 71 9.59 67.15 -63.36
C ALA A 71 8.13 67.17 -63.88
N VAL A 72 7.31 67.65 -62.92
CA VAL A 72 6.00 68.30 -62.99
C VAL A 72 4.77 67.39 -62.94
N ALA A 73 4.32 67.15 -61.71
CA ALA A 73 2.95 66.79 -61.40
C ALA A 73 2.03 67.98 -61.70
N ALA A 74 1.02 67.77 -62.54
CA ALA A 74 -0.15 68.65 -62.66
C ALA A 74 -1.35 67.92 -62.05
N ALA A 75 -1.79 68.41 -60.89
CA ALA A 75 -3.03 68.02 -60.25
C ALA A 75 -4.17 68.97 -60.68
N ILE A 76 -5.42 68.51 -60.44
CA ILE A 76 -6.66 69.24 -60.02
C ILE A 76 -7.89 68.67 -60.77
N PRO A 77 -9.06 68.44 -60.13
CA PRO A 77 -9.30 67.94 -58.77
C PRO A 77 -10.51 66.96 -58.69
N ALA A 78 -10.69 66.30 -57.55
CA ALA A 78 -12.04 66.00 -57.06
C ALA A 78 -12.05 66.15 -55.53
N THR A 79 -13.02 66.92 -55.09
CA THR A 79 -13.19 67.56 -53.79
C THR A 79 -13.60 66.59 -52.68
N ALA A 80 -12.89 66.62 -51.55
CA ALA A 80 -13.47 66.37 -50.24
C ALA A 80 -12.67 67.14 -49.17
N ALA A 81 -13.41 67.84 -48.31
CA ALA A 81 -12.95 68.87 -47.40
C ALA A 81 -12.07 68.36 -46.25
N ALA A 82 -11.31 69.31 -45.72
CA ALA A 82 -10.17 69.16 -44.81
C ALA A 82 -10.53 68.80 -43.36
N GLY A 83 -9.54 68.20 -42.68
CA GLY A 83 -9.49 67.98 -41.23
C GLY A 83 -8.18 67.28 -40.87
N GLY A 84 -7.13 68.04 -40.58
CA GLY A 84 -5.73 67.60 -40.60
C GLY A 84 -5.27 66.63 -39.51
N GLY A 85 -4.21 65.88 -39.83
CA GLY A 85 -3.25 65.33 -38.86
C GLY A 85 -3.19 63.81 -38.72
N ALA A 86 -2.75 63.07 -39.75
CA ALA A 86 -2.42 61.65 -39.61
C ALA A 86 -0.94 61.38 -39.91
N LYS A 87 -0.14 61.31 -38.84
CA LYS A 87 1.14 60.59 -38.83
C LYS A 87 0.83 59.09 -38.89
N ASN A 88 1.45 58.38 -39.83
CA ASN A 88 1.74 56.93 -39.84
C ASN A 88 0.77 56.02 -39.04
N MET A 89 -0.41 55.73 -39.58
CA MET A 89 -1.18 54.55 -39.18
C MET A 89 -0.99 53.49 -40.26
N ALA A 90 -0.20 52.46 -39.97
CA ALA A 90 -0.23 51.23 -40.76
C ALA A 90 -1.67 50.70 -40.70
N ALA A 91 -2.34 50.63 -41.85
CA ALA A 91 -3.66 50.04 -41.93
C ALA A 91 -3.54 48.56 -41.51
N THR A 92 -3.97 48.24 -40.28
CA THR A 92 -3.94 46.86 -39.80
C THR A 92 -4.93 46.04 -40.65
N SER A 93 -4.45 44.92 -41.23
CA SER A 93 -5.26 43.98 -42.01
C SER A 93 -6.60 43.65 -41.34
N ARG A 94 -7.66 43.55 -42.16
CA ARG A 94 -9.02 43.19 -41.71
C ARG A 94 -9.06 41.75 -41.21
N LEU A 95 -8.44 40.83 -41.95
CA LEU A 95 -8.31 39.43 -41.54
C LEU A 95 -7.57 39.28 -40.21
N LYS A 96 -6.41 39.94 -40.05
CA LYS A 96 -5.65 39.87 -38.79
C LYS A 96 -6.48 40.32 -37.60
N ARG A 97 -7.24 41.41 -37.76
CA ARG A 97 -8.13 41.92 -36.71
C ARG A 97 -9.27 40.95 -36.41
N ALA A 98 -9.89 40.37 -37.45
CA ALA A 98 -10.98 39.40 -37.29
C ALA A 98 -10.52 38.11 -36.60
N LEU A 99 -9.27 37.70 -36.82
CA LEU A 99 -8.67 36.50 -36.24
C LEU A 99 -7.92 36.74 -34.92
N GLY A 100 -7.87 37.99 -34.44
CA GLY A 100 -7.14 38.34 -33.21
C GLY A 100 -5.62 38.19 -33.30
N LEU A 101 -5.04 38.19 -34.50
CA LEU A 101 -3.59 38.04 -34.69
C LEU A 101 -2.87 39.36 -34.34
N ARG A 102 -1.83 39.27 -33.50
CA ARG A 102 -1.01 40.44 -33.14
C ARG A 102 -0.33 41.06 -34.36
N VAL A 103 -0.38 42.39 -34.42
CA VAL A 103 0.36 43.19 -35.40
C VAL A 103 1.82 43.25 -34.94
N ARG A 104 2.66 42.38 -35.50
CA ARG A 104 4.11 42.47 -35.34
C ARG A 104 4.64 43.57 -36.24
N LYS A 105 5.68 44.27 -35.76
CA LYS A 105 6.45 45.21 -36.58
C LYS A 105 7.34 44.40 -37.53
N THR A 106 6.73 43.67 -38.46
CA THR A 106 7.42 43.03 -39.57
C THR A 106 8.15 44.14 -40.33
N ARG A 107 9.41 43.90 -40.68
CA ARG A 107 10.11 44.85 -41.56
C ARG A 107 9.34 44.86 -42.86
N SER A 108 8.76 46.00 -43.23
CA SER A 108 8.11 46.19 -44.52
C SER A 108 8.98 45.59 -45.61
N MET A 109 8.38 44.75 -46.46
CA MET A 109 9.12 44.05 -47.51
C MET A 109 9.59 45.07 -48.56
N VAL A 110 10.85 45.47 -48.42
CA VAL A 110 11.47 46.48 -49.28
C VAL A 110 12.16 45.80 -50.47
N GLY A 111 11.77 46.21 -51.68
CA GLY A 111 12.36 45.78 -52.95
C GLY A 111 13.72 46.41 -53.23
N ALA A 112 14.30 46.05 -54.39
CA ALA A 112 15.52 46.70 -54.87
C ALA A 112 15.30 48.22 -54.98
N GLY A 113 16.14 49.01 -54.29
CA GLY A 113 16.08 50.48 -54.31
C GLY A 113 15.19 51.14 -53.25
N GLY A 114 14.75 50.43 -52.21
CA GLY A 114 14.05 51.08 -51.08
C GLY A 114 12.52 51.21 -51.23
N ARG A 115 11.94 50.74 -52.34
CA ARG A 115 10.51 50.83 -52.61
C ARG A 115 9.71 49.71 -51.89
N PRO A 116 8.47 49.97 -51.45
CA PRO A 116 7.55 48.91 -51.04
C PRO A 116 7.36 47.89 -52.17
N MET A 117 7.46 46.60 -51.86
CA MET A 117 7.14 45.55 -52.82
C MET A 117 5.64 45.54 -53.15
N THR A 118 5.29 45.19 -54.37
CA THR A 118 3.89 44.89 -54.73
C THR A 118 3.48 43.51 -54.22
N SER A 119 2.19 43.24 -54.02
CA SER A 119 1.69 41.94 -53.52
C SER A 119 2.07 40.75 -54.42
N ALA A 120 2.25 40.97 -55.73
CA ALA A 120 2.81 39.97 -56.64
C ALA A 120 4.33 39.74 -56.43
N GLU A 121 5.11 40.79 -56.15
CA GLU A 121 6.53 40.67 -55.80
C GLU A 121 6.71 39.97 -54.44
N ILE A 122 5.82 40.24 -53.48
CA ILE A 122 5.74 39.56 -52.18
C ILE A 122 5.47 38.07 -52.40
N MET A 123 4.44 37.71 -53.17
CA MET A 123 4.11 36.32 -53.49
C MET A 123 5.29 35.59 -54.13
N ARG A 124 5.95 36.20 -55.13
CA ARG A 124 7.15 35.62 -55.77
C ARG A 124 8.25 35.31 -54.76
N ARG A 125 8.54 36.25 -53.87
CA ARG A 125 9.59 36.12 -52.86
C ARG A 125 9.25 35.04 -51.84
N GLN A 126 8.01 35.00 -51.34
CA GLN A 126 7.55 34.01 -50.38
C GLN A 126 7.50 32.60 -50.97
N MET A 127 7.16 32.48 -52.25
CA MET A 127 7.16 31.22 -53.00
C MET A 127 8.57 30.80 -53.47
N GLY A 128 9.63 31.52 -53.10
CA GLY A 128 11.02 31.17 -53.46
C GLY A 128 11.31 31.20 -54.97
N VAL A 129 10.49 31.87 -55.79
CA VAL A 129 10.63 31.87 -57.24
C VAL A 129 11.64 32.92 -57.69
N THR A 130 12.61 32.52 -58.52
CA THR A 130 13.66 33.42 -59.01
C THR A 130 13.11 34.47 -59.99
N GLU A 131 13.79 35.61 -60.12
CA GLU A 131 13.45 36.63 -61.12
C GLU A 131 13.57 36.10 -62.56
N GLN A 132 14.50 35.15 -62.81
CA GLN A 132 14.67 34.52 -64.11
C GLN A 132 13.45 33.66 -64.48
N THR A 133 13.00 32.80 -63.56
CA THR A 133 11.80 31.97 -63.74
C THR A 133 10.54 32.83 -63.91
N ASP A 134 10.36 33.88 -63.10
CA ASP A 134 9.24 34.82 -63.27
C ASP A 134 9.30 35.53 -64.63
N GLY A 135 10.49 35.97 -65.05
CA GLY A 135 10.72 36.63 -66.32
C GLY A 135 10.37 35.77 -67.53
N ARG A 136 10.71 34.47 -67.49
CA ARG A 136 10.33 33.49 -68.53
C ARG A 136 8.82 33.31 -68.60
N LEU A 137 8.20 33.07 -67.45
CA LEU A 137 6.76 32.89 -67.32
C LEU A 137 5.98 34.12 -67.83
N ARG A 138 6.42 35.32 -67.44
CA ARG A 138 5.88 36.60 -67.88
C ARG A 138 5.94 36.77 -69.40
N LYS A 139 7.10 36.50 -70.02
CA LYS A 139 7.27 36.63 -71.48
C LYS A 139 6.40 35.64 -72.25
N THR A 140 6.28 34.42 -71.75
CA THR A 140 5.50 33.35 -72.39
C THR A 140 4.01 33.61 -72.27
N LEU A 141 3.50 33.88 -71.07
CA LEU A 141 2.07 34.09 -70.87
C LEU A 141 1.54 35.38 -71.51
N VAL A 142 2.36 36.44 -71.62
CA VAL A 142 1.98 37.62 -72.42
C VAL A 142 1.78 37.24 -73.89
N ARG A 143 2.60 36.35 -74.45
CA ARG A 143 2.41 35.84 -75.83
C ARG A 143 1.15 34.98 -75.97
N CYS A 144 0.82 34.17 -74.96
CA CYS A 144 -0.35 33.28 -74.99
C CYS A 144 -1.69 34.00 -74.74
N LEU A 145 -1.72 34.98 -73.84
CA LEU A 145 -2.95 35.66 -73.40
C LEU A 145 -3.26 36.96 -74.17
N VAL A 146 -2.25 37.58 -74.80
CA VAL A 146 -2.36 38.89 -75.48
C VAL A 146 -2.01 38.80 -76.99
N GLY A 147 -1.83 37.59 -77.52
CA GLY A 147 -1.49 37.35 -78.93
C GLY A 147 -2.66 37.52 -79.91
N PRO A 148 -2.40 37.75 -81.21
CA PRO A 148 -3.41 38.01 -82.24
C PRO A 148 -4.32 36.83 -82.62
N GLN A 149 -4.10 35.63 -82.06
CA GLN A 149 -5.00 34.49 -82.23
C GLN A 149 -5.79 34.27 -80.93
N MET A 150 -7.04 34.74 -80.91
CA MET A 150 -8.09 34.51 -79.89
C MET A 150 -7.67 34.64 -78.40
N PRO A 151 -8.20 35.62 -77.64
CA PRO A 151 -7.95 35.70 -76.20
C PRO A 151 -8.56 34.49 -75.49
N LYS A 152 -7.75 33.46 -75.21
CA LYS A 152 -8.16 32.31 -74.40
C LYS A 152 -8.28 32.76 -72.94
N LYS A 153 -9.41 32.47 -72.30
CA LYS A 153 -9.54 32.62 -70.85
C LYS A 153 -8.56 31.67 -70.15
N VAL A 154 -7.99 32.06 -69.02
CA VAL A 154 -7.07 31.18 -68.26
C VAL A 154 -7.73 29.84 -67.88
N GLU A 155 -9.04 29.87 -67.65
CA GLU A 155 -9.90 28.70 -67.37
C GLU A 155 -10.02 27.72 -68.55
N SER A 156 -9.60 28.10 -69.76
CA SER A 156 -9.57 27.23 -70.93
C SER A 156 -8.16 26.78 -71.33
N LEU A 157 -7.16 27.05 -70.49
CA LEU A 157 -5.76 26.71 -70.73
C LEU A 157 -5.32 25.51 -69.89
N VAL A 158 -4.76 24.50 -70.56
CA VAL A 158 -3.89 23.52 -69.90
C VAL A 158 -2.51 24.16 -69.74
N LEU A 159 -2.28 24.82 -68.61
CA LEU A 159 -1.10 25.66 -68.40
C LEU A 159 0.24 24.93 -68.65
N PRO A 160 0.49 23.73 -68.10
CA PRO A 160 1.74 23.01 -68.35
C PRO A 160 1.98 22.74 -69.85
N LEU A 161 0.91 22.50 -70.60
CA LEU A 161 0.99 22.24 -72.03
C LEU A 161 1.37 23.50 -72.81
N GLU A 162 0.77 24.64 -72.50
CA GLU A 162 1.11 25.92 -73.15
C GLU A 162 2.57 26.33 -72.84
N LEU A 163 3.05 26.06 -71.63
CA LEU A 163 4.44 26.31 -71.28
C LEU A 163 5.40 25.41 -72.09
N LEU A 164 5.09 24.10 -72.23
CA LEU A 164 5.85 23.16 -73.06
C LEU A 164 5.87 23.53 -74.54
N ARG A 165 4.82 24.17 -75.06
CA ARG A 165 4.74 24.60 -76.47
C ARG A 165 5.57 25.84 -76.79
N HIS A 166 5.77 26.72 -75.81
CA HIS A 166 6.28 28.07 -76.05
C HIS A 166 7.67 28.34 -75.47
N LEU A 167 8.12 27.57 -74.48
CA LEU A 167 9.47 27.65 -73.94
C LEU A 167 10.40 26.69 -74.66
N LYS A 168 11.54 27.21 -75.13
CA LYS A 168 12.56 26.43 -75.86
C LYS A 168 13.76 26.15 -74.95
N PRO A 169 14.61 25.15 -75.27
CA PRO A 169 15.84 24.89 -74.51
C PRO A 169 16.75 26.12 -74.33
N SER A 170 16.72 27.05 -75.30
CA SER A 170 17.48 28.31 -75.27
C SER A 170 17.04 29.30 -74.20
N ASP A 171 15.85 29.11 -73.60
CA ASP A 171 15.34 29.99 -72.56
C ASP A 171 15.89 29.64 -71.15
N PHE A 172 16.66 28.56 -71.01
CA PHE A 172 17.14 28.02 -69.73
C PHE A 172 18.65 28.25 -69.54
N SER A 173 19.13 28.18 -68.29
CA SER A 173 20.56 28.36 -67.97
C SER A 173 21.43 27.24 -68.55
N ASP A 174 20.90 26.02 -68.51
CA ASP A 174 21.58 24.80 -68.93
C ASP A 174 20.55 23.71 -69.32
N ALA A 175 21.04 22.67 -69.99
CA ALA A 175 20.21 21.56 -70.46
C ALA A 175 19.60 20.72 -69.32
N GLY A 176 20.22 20.72 -68.13
CA GLY A 176 19.73 20.05 -66.93
C GLY A 176 18.51 20.76 -66.35
N ASP A 177 18.58 22.09 -66.16
CA ASP A 177 17.47 22.95 -65.72
C ASP A 177 16.26 22.78 -66.64
N HIS A 178 16.49 22.83 -67.95
CA HIS A 178 15.44 22.59 -68.95
C HIS A 178 14.80 21.19 -68.82
N ARG A 179 15.60 20.14 -68.65
CA ARG A 179 15.10 18.75 -68.52
C ARG A 179 14.31 18.56 -67.22
N ALA A 180 14.79 19.10 -66.11
CA ALA A 180 14.12 19.04 -64.82
C ALA A 180 12.76 19.78 -64.87
N TRP A 181 12.74 20.97 -65.46
CA TRP A 181 11.51 21.72 -65.71
C TRP A 181 10.53 20.96 -66.61
N GLN A 182 10.98 20.39 -67.73
CA GLN A 182 10.13 19.60 -68.63
C GLN A 182 9.50 18.39 -67.91
N LEU A 183 10.31 17.65 -67.14
CA LEU A 183 9.84 16.51 -66.37
C LEU A 183 8.80 16.92 -65.33
N ARG A 184 8.98 18.06 -64.65
CA ARG A 184 7.97 18.61 -63.74
C ARG A 184 6.64 18.84 -64.45
N GLN A 185 6.64 19.54 -65.58
CA GLN A 185 5.40 19.83 -66.33
C GLN A 185 4.65 18.56 -66.72
N LEU A 186 5.39 17.53 -67.13
CA LEU A 186 4.83 16.21 -67.46
C LEU A 186 4.26 15.49 -66.23
N LYS A 187 4.98 15.49 -65.11
CA LYS A 187 4.49 14.90 -63.85
C LYS A 187 3.21 15.58 -63.35
N VAL A 188 3.11 16.90 -63.50
CA VAL A 188 1.91 17.67 -63.13
C VAL A 188 0.73 17.28 -64.02
N LEU A 189 0.95 17.17 -65.33
CA LEU A 189 -0.07 16.68 -66.27
C LEU A 189 -0.51 15.25 -65.94
N GLU A 190 0.42 14.35 -65.64
CA GLU A 190 0.08 12.98 -65.21
C GLU A 190 -0.71 12.97 -63.91
N ALA A 191 -0.27 13.73 -62.91
CA ALA A 191 -0.92 13.82 -61.62
C ALA A 191 -2.37 14.30 -61.75
N GLY A 192 -2.61 15.35 -62.54
CA GLY A 192 -3.93 15.97 -62.66
C GLY A 192 -4.87 15.29 -63.66
N LEU A 193 -4.36 14.85 -64.81
CA LEU A 193 -5.19 14.29 -65.88
C LEU A 193 -5.37 12.78 -65.79
N VAL A 194 -4.49 12.07 -65.09
CA VAL A 194 -4.46 10.60 -65.08
C VAL A 194 -4.58 10.02 -63.68
N SER A 195 -3.79 10.51 -62.71
CA SER A 195 -3.79 9.96 -61.35
C SER A 195 -4.94 10.48 -60.51
N HIS A 196 -5.27 11.77 -60.63
CA HIS A 196 -6.28 12.46 -59.82
C HIS A 196 -7.18 13.38 -60.66
N PRO A 197 -7.88 12.86 -61.69
CA PRO A 197 -8.81 13.67 -62.46
C PRO A 197 -10.07 13.99 -61.64
N SER A 198 -10.66 15.17 -61.83
CA SER A 198 -11.95 15.54 -61.23
C SER A 198 -13.09 14.66 -61.77
N VAL A 199 -13.04 14.33 -63.07
CA VAL A 199 -13.96 13.41 -63.74
C VAL A 199 -13.32 12.02 -63.86
N THR A 200 -13.98 10.99 -63.34
CA THR A 200 -13.47 9.61 -63.30
C THR A 200 -13.06 9.10 -64.69
N LEU A 201 -11.97 8.33 -64.76
CA LEU A 201 -11.45 7.73 -65.99
C LEU A 201 -11.92 6.29 -66.14
N ASP A 202 -12.35 5.91 -67.35
CA ASP A 202 -12.59 4.51 -67.69
C ASP A 202 -11.28 3.72 -67.69
N ARG A 203 -11.33 2.48 -67.21
CA ARG A 203 -10.17 1.58 -67.21
C ARG A 203 -9.71 1.33 -68.65
N GLY A 204 -8.45 1.69 -68.95
CA GLY A 204 -7.85 1.48 -70.27
C GLY A 204 -7.99 2.66 -71.25
N ASN A 205 -8.31 3.87 -70.76
CA ASN A 205 -8.37 5.06 -71.61
C ASN A 205 -7.07 5.21 -72.47
N PRO A 206 -7.18 5.31 -73.81
CA PRO A 206 -6.02 5.31 -74.70
C PRO A 206 -5.20 6.60 -74.59
N ALA A 207 -5.83 7.75 -74.33
CA ALA A 207 -5.13 9.02 -74.12
C ALA A 207 -4.33 9.01 -72.80
N ALA A 208 -4.88 8.44 -71.74
CA ALA A 208 -4.17 8.27 -70.46
C ALA A 208 -2.97 7.31 -70.60
N SER A 209 -3.12 6.23 -71.35
CA SER A 209 -2.05 5.26 -71.61
C SER A 209 -0.93 5.87 -72.46
N SER A 210 -1.31 6.61 -73.51
CA SER A 210 -0.37 7.35 -74.37
C SER A 210 0.42 8.41 -73.60
N LEU A 211 -0.24 9.14 -72.68
CA LEU A 211 0.44 10.11 -71.83
C LEU A 211 1.47 9.44 -70.92
N ARG A 212 1.09 8.35 -70.23
CA ARG A 212 2.03 7.59 -69.37
C ARG A 212 3.21 7.02 -70.13
N GLU A 213 3.00 6.50 -71.33
CA GLU A 213 4.05 5.95 -72.19
C GLU A 213 5.04 7.05 -72.62
N THR A 214 4.52 8.23 -72.98
CA THR A 214 5.35 9.39 -73.35
C THR A 214 6.19 9.89 -72.17
N ILE A 215 5.65 9.83 -70.95
CA ILE A 215 6.39 10.22 -69.73
C ILE A 215 7.48 9.19 -69.40
N ARG A 216 7.20 7.89 -69.56
CA ARG A 216 8.17 6.81 -69.33
C ARG A 216 9.30 6.77 -70.35
N SER A 217 9.03 7.13 -71.61
CA SER A 217 10.04 7.11 -72.68
C SER A 217 11.13 8.16 -72.48
N GLY A 218 10.86 9.23 -71.72
CA GLY A 218 11.79 10.32 -71.45
C GLY A 218 12.06 11.23 -72.66
N VAL A 219 11.49 10.92 -73.84
CA VAL A 219 11.57 11.74 -75.05
C VAL A 219 10.26 12.49 -75.22
N VAL A 220 10.32 13.82 -75.01
CA VAL A 220 9.12 14.67 -75.00
C VAL A 220 8.68 15.01 -76.44
N ASP A 221 7.75 14.24 -76.99
CA ASP A 221 7.01 14.67 -78.19
C ASP A 221 5.84 15.58 -77.78
N VAL A 222 6.06 16.90 -77.86
CA VAL A 222 5.08 17.93 -77.52
C VAL A 222 3.77 17.77 -78.31
N ARG A 223 3.78 17.20 -79.53
CA ARG A 223 2.55 16.97 -80.31
C ARG A 223 1.73 15.82 -79.75
N ALA A 224 2.37 14.70 -79.42
CA ALA A 224 1.71 13.55 -78.78
C ALA A 224 1.15 13.93 -77.40
N VAL A 225 1.95 14.62 -76.57
CA VAL A 225 1.51 15.14 -75.26
C VAL A 225 0.36 16.13 -75.42
N SER A 226 0.39 17.01 -76.43
CA SER A 226 -0.71 17.95 -76.69
C SER A 226 -2.01 17.24 -77.01
N ALA A 227 -1.99 16.22 -77.87
CA ALA A 227 -3.18 15.49 -78.26
C ALA A 227 -3.79 14.74 -77.07
N ALA A 228 -2.95 14.04 -76.29
CA ALA A 228 -3.39 13.30 -75.11
C ALA A 228 -3.90 14.23 -74.00
N ALA A 229 -3.18 15.30 -73.67
CA ALA A 229 -3.56 16.21 -72.61
C ALA A 229 -4.87 16.97 -72.93
N MET A 230 -5.04 17.43 -74.17
CA MET A 230 -6.27 18.11 -74.58
C MET A 230 -7.49 17.18 -74.57
N ALA A 231 -7.32 15.90 -74.96
CA ALA A 231 -8.40 14.91 -74.89
C ALA A 231 -8.81 14.58 -73.45
N LEU A 232 -7.87 14.62 -72.50
CA LEU A 232 -8.14 14.37 -71.09
C LEU A 232 -8.70 15.60 -70.36
N SER A 233 -8.34 16.82 -70.78
CA SER A 233 -8.68 18.06 -70.06
C SER A 233 -10.08 18.63 -70.36
N TRP A 234 -10.72 18.22 -71.46
CA TRP A 234 -12.02 18.75 -71.90
C TRP A 234 -13.14 17.70 -71.80
N ARG A 235 -13.14 16.94 -70.71
CA ARG A 235 -14.14 15.90 -70.46
C ARG A 235 -15.41 16.44 -69.79
N SER A 236 -15.35 17.67 -69.29
CA SER A 236 -16.51 18.45 -68.84
C SER A 236 -16.96 19.43 -69.93
N VAL A 237 -18.26 19.72 -69.99
CA VAL A 237 -18.88 20.55 -71.05
C VAL A 237 -18.45 22.02 -70.95
N ASP A 238 -18.19 22.51 -69.73
CA ASP A 238 -18.09 23.94 -69.46
C ASP A 238 -16.70 24.42 -68.99
N ALA A 239 -15.75 23.52 -68.69
CA ALA A 239 -14.46 23.88 -68.11
C ALA A 239 -13.30 22.96 -68.52
N CYS A 240 -12.08 23.53 -68.55
CA CYS A 240 -10.84 22.77 -68.73
C CYS A 240 -10.37 22.20 -67.38
N CYS A 241 -10.59 20.90 -67.17
CA CYS A 241 -10.29 20.19 -65.94
C CYS A 241 -8.92 19.51 -66.03
N TRP A 242 -7.87 20.17 -65.51
CA TRP A 242 -6.52 19.59 -65.49
C TRP A 242 -5.82 19.63 -64.13
N ALA A 243 -6.27 20.48 -63.20
CA ALA A 243 -5.71 20.64 -61.86
C ALA A 243 -6.78 20.75 -60.76
N ASP A 244 -8.01 20.40 -61.07
CA ASP A 244 -9.21 20.54 -60.24
C ASP A 244 -9.55 19.28 -59.44
N GLY A 245 -8.84 18.17 -59.67
CA GLY A 245 -9.07 16.90 -58.96
C GLY A 245 -8.30 16.76 -57.63
N TYR A 246 -8.94 16.10 -56.66
CA TYR A 246 -8.39 15.82 -55.34
C TYR A 246 -7.48 14.57 -55.34
N PRO A 247 -6.30 14.60 -54.68
CA PRO A 247 -5.79 15.62 -53.76
C PRO A 247 -4.86 16.68 -54.40
N LEU A 248 -4.57 16.60 -55.71
CA LEU A 248 -3.62 17.50 -56.37
C LEU A 248 -4.00 18.98 -56.19
N ASN A 249 -5.28 19.31 -56.41
CA ASN A 249 -5.80 20.68 -56.29
C ASN A 249 -5.50 21.31 -54.91
N VAL A 250 -5.72 20.56 -53.82
CA VAL A 250 -5.48 20.98 -52.45
C VAL A 250 -3.99 21.15 -52.17
N HIS A 251 -3.12 20.25 -52.67
CA HIS A 251 -1.66 20.38 -52.51
C HIS A 251 -1.10 21.64 -53.20
N LEU A 252 -1.56 21.92 -54.42
CA LEU A 252 -1.22 23.15 -55.14
C LEU A 252 -1.73 24.38 -54.37
N TYR A 253 -2.95 24.32 -53.84
CA TYR A 253 -3.53 25.42 -53.08
C TYR A 253 -2.84 25.70 -51.76
N LEU A 254 -2.51 24.67 -50.98
CA LEU A 254 -1.77 24.80 -49.72
C LEU A 254 -0.38 25.39 -49.97
N SER A 255 0.24 25.10 -51.12
CA SER A 255 1.50 25.73 -51.52
C SER A 255 1.35 27.24 -51.70
N LEU A 256 0.23 27.70 -52.27
CA LEU A 256 -0.09 29.14 -52.37
C LEU A 256 -0.36 29.76 -51.00
N LEU A 257 -1.20 29.12 -50.19
CA LEU A 257 -1.56 29.64 -48.88
C LEU A 257 -0.35 29.77 -47.95
N ARG A 258 0.65 28.90 -48.05
CA ARG A 258 1.89 29.00 -47.26
C ARG A 258 2.64 30.32 -47.48
N ALA A 259 2.46 30.98 -48.61
CA ALA A 259 3.10 32.26 -48.91
C ALA A 259 2.56 33.46 -48.11
N VAL A 260 1.46 33.30 -47.37
CA VAL A 260 0.93 34.37 -46.50
C VAL A 260 1.67 34.51 -45.17
N PHE A 261 2.55 33.56 -44.85
CA PHE A 261 3.43 33.59 -43.69
C PHE A 261 4.79 34.16 -44.06
N ASP A 262 5.48 34.81 -43.12
CA ASP A 262 6.83 35.31 -43.34
C ASP A 262 7.84 34.15 -43.41
N ALA A 263 8.58 34.00 -44.52
CA ALA A 263 9.65 33.02 -44.66
C ALA A 263 10.75 33.10 -43.58
N ARG A 264 10.87 34.20 -42.82
CA ARG A 264 11.83 34.35 -41.71
C ARG A 264 11.24 34.03 -40.34
N ASP A 265 9.93 34.16 -40.19
CA ASP A 265 9.17 33.91 -38.97
C ASP A 265 7.88 33.20 -39.37
N GLU A 266 7.90 31.87 -39.38
CA GLU A 266 6.79 31.05 -39.87
C GLU A 266 5.52 31.19 -39.02
N THR A 267 5.59 31.83 -37.85
CA THR A 267 4.43 32.15 -37.01
C THR A 267 3.77 33.47 -37.37
N ALA A 268 4.46 34.35 -38.10
CA ALA A 268 3.98 35.68 -38.45
C ALA A 268 3.24 35.67 -39.79
N VAL A 269 1.95 36.01 -39.75
CA VAL A 269 1.17 36.32 -40.96
C VAL A 269 1.58 37.70 -41.49
N LEU A 270 1.74 37.85 -42.81
CA LEU A 270 2.13 39.11 -43.46
C LEU A 270 1.07 40.20 -43.33
N ASP A 271 1.47 41.47 -43.29
CA ASP A 271 0.52 42.59 -43.19
C ASP A 271 -0.35 42.72 -44.44
N GLU A 272 0.18 42.33 -45.60
CA GLU A 272 -0.47 42.34 -46.90
C GLU A 272 -1.39 41.13 -47.15
N VAL A 273 -1.71 40.34 -46.11
CA VAL A 273 -2.46 39.07 -46.23
C VAL A 273 -3.81 39.23 -46.93
N ASP A 274 -4.56 40.32 -46.69
CA ASP A 274 -5.85 40.55 -47.34
C ASP A 274 -5.70 40.63 -48.87
N GLU A 275 -4.68 41.35 -49.36
CA GLU A 275 -4.39 41.50 -50.78
C GLU A 275 -3.85 40.20 -51.39
N LEU A 276 -3.00 39.48 -50.66
CA LEU A 276 -2.46 38.19 -51.10
C LEU A 276 -3.57 37.14 -51.25
N LEU A 277 -4.49 37.04 -50.29
CA LEU A 277 -5.62 36.12 -50.38
C LEU A 277 -6.58 36.49 -51.51
N GLU A 278 -6.76 37.78 -51.80
CA GLU A 278 -7.56 38.24 -52.94
C GLU A 278 -6.92 37.83 -54.29
N LEU A 279 -5.59 37.88 -54.40
CA LEU A 279 -4.87 37.38 -55.58
C LEU A 279 -4.93 35.85 -55.66
N ILE A 280 -4.72 35.14 -54.55
CA ILE A 280 -4.79 33.67 -54.49
C ILE A 280 -6.19 33.18 -54.87
N ARG A 281 -7.26 33.90 -54.47
CA ARG A 281 -8.64 33.57 -54.83
C ARG A 281 -8.87 33.47 -56.35
N LYS A 282 -8.10 34.18 -57.17
CA LYS A 282 -8.21 34.10 -58.65
C LYS A 282 -7.85 32.72 -59.20
N THR A 283 -7.16 31.88 -58.42
CA THR A 283 -6.81 30.50 -58.82
C THR A 283 -7.93 29.49 -58.61
N TRP A 284 -8.99 29.85 -57.89
CA TRP A 284 -10.05 28.90 -57.50
C TRP A 284 -10.74 28.22 -58.68
N SER A 285 -10.95 28.93 -59.79
CA SER A 285 -11.61 28.33 -60.97
C SER A 285 -10.74 27.30 -61.68
N VAL A 286 -9.41 27.43 -61.63
CA VAL A 286 -8.46 26.44 -62.20
C VAL A 286 -8.34 25.21 -61.29
N LEU A 287 -8.42 25.41 -59.98
CA LEU A 287 -8.24 24.37 -58.96
C LEU A 287 -9.55 23.72 -58.50
N GLY A 288 -10.71 24.16 -59.00
CA GLY A 288 -12.02 23.65 -58.58
C GLY A 288 -12.31 23.88 -57.10
N LEU A 289 -11.95 25.05 -56.57
CA LEU A 289 -12.07 25.36 -55.13
C LEU A 289 -13.25 26.29 -54.84
N ASN A 290 -13.86 26.10 -53.68
CA ASN A 290 -14.88 26.99 -53.15
C ASN A 290 -14.45 27.62 -51.81
N ARG A 291 -15.33 28.46 -51.25
CA ARG A 291 -15.09 29.15 -49.98
C ARG A 291 -14.84 28.17 -48.82
N MET A 292 -15.59 27.06 -48.75
CA MET A 292 -15.46 26.07 -47.69
C MET A 292 -14.10 25.38 -47.71
N VAL A 293 -13.62 24.90 -48.88
CA VAL A 293 -12.28 24.30 -48.98
C VAL A 293 -11.21 25.31 -48.58
N HIS A 294 -11.36 26.57 -48.98
CA HIS A 294 -10.42 27.60 -48.56
C HIS A 294 -10.38 27.77 -47.05
N ASP A 295 -11.54 27.93 -46.43
CA ASP A 295 -11.64 28.16 -44.99
C ASP A 295 -11.08 26.94 -44.24
N VAL A 296 -11.35 25.70 -44.69
CA VAL A 296 -10.75 24.48 -44.12
C VAL A 296 -9.23 24.41 -44.31
N CYS A 297 -8.72 24.66 -45.52
CA CYS A 297 -7.28 24.64 -45.80
C CYS A 297 -6.53 25.72 -45.04
N PHE A 298 -7.12 26.91 -44.91
CA PHE A 298 -6.52 28.01 -44.16
C PHE A 298 -6.54 27.75 -42.65
N THR A 299 -7.64 27.19 -42.12
CA THR A 299 -7.73 26.71 -40.74
C THR A 299 -6.66 25.67 -40.44
N TRP A 300 -6.52 24.67 -41.32
CA TRP A 300 -5.47 23.65 -41.20
C TRP A 300 -4.09 24.28 -41.19
N LEU A 301 -3.81 25.22 -42.09
CA LEU A 301 -2.49 25.82 -42.19
C LEU A 301 -2.12 26.64 -40.94
N LEU A 302 -3.06 27.40 -40.38
CA LEU A 302 -2.86 28.10 -39.10
C LEU A 302 -2.54 27.12 -37.97
N PHE A 303 -3.22 25.98 -37.93
CA PHE A 303 -3.01 24.92 -36.95
C PHE A 303 -1.68 24.19 -37.15
N GLU A 304 -1.35 23.80 -38.39
CA GLU A 304 -0.07 23.21 -38.79
C GLU A 304 1.08 24.11 -38.35
N ARG A 305 1.00 25.43 -38.59
CA ARG A 305 2.02 26.39 -38.17
C ARG A 305 2.13 26.50 -36.65
N TYR A 306 1.02 26.51 -35.92
CA TYR A 306 1.06 26.50 -34.46
C TYR A 306 1.79 25.26 -33.91
N VAL A 307 1.46 24.07 -34.43
CA VAL A 307 2.04 22.80 -33.96
C VAL A 307 3.52 22.66 -34.35
N THR A 308 3.85 22.92 -35.62
CA THR A 308 5.21 22.76 -36.15
C THR A 308 6.22 23.74 -35.54
N THR A 309 5.77 24.91 -35.10
CA THR A 309 6.62 25.92 -34.45
C THR A 309 6.76 25.72 -32.94
N GLY A 310 6.25 24.61 -32.40
CA GLY A 310 6.39 24.26 -30.98
C GLY A 310 5.44 25.00 -30.05
N GLN A 311 4.25 25.37 -30.52
CA GLN A 311 3.17 25.95 -29.69
C GLN A 311 3.53 27.31 -29.07
N VAL A 312 4.42 28.07 -29.72
CA VAL A 312 4.99 29.32 -29.16
C VAL A 312 4.00 30.49 -29.22
N GLU A 313 3.12 30.55 -30.23
CA GLU A 313 2.20 31.67 -30.45
C GLU A 313 0.72 31.27 -30.22
N PRO A 314 0.15 31.53 -29.03
CA PRO A 314 -1.23 31.13 -28.71
C PRO A 314 -2.30 31.83 -29.55
N ASP A 315 -1.98 33.01 -30.11
CA ASP A 315 -2.90 33.77 -30.97
C ASP A 315 -3.25 32.98 -32.25
N LEU A 316 -2.34 32.15 -32.77
CA LEU A 316 -2.62 31.28 -33.93
C LEU A 316 -3.70 30.24 -33.60
N LEU A 317 -3.67 29.68 -32.39
CA LEU A 317 -4.67 28.73 -31.94
C LEU A 317 -6.04 29.40 -31.74
N GLY A 318 -6.06 30.64 -31.24
CA GLY A 318 -7.26 31.48 -31.20
C GLY A 318 -7.83 31.79 -32.59
N ALA A 319 -6.96 32.03 -33.58
CA ALA A 319 -7.37 32.21 -34.97
C ALA A 319 -7.97 30.94 -35.56
N VAL A 320 -7.38 29.76 -35.28
CA VAL A 320 -7.94 28.45 -35.67
C VAL A 320 -9.35 28.26 -35.10
N LEU A 321 -9.56 28.57 -33.82
CA LEU A 321 -10.89 28.49 -33.20
C LEU A 321 -11.91 29.42 -33.84
N THR A 322 -11.49 30.64 -34.17
CA THR A 322 -12.36 31.62 -34.85
C THR A 322 -12.73 31.13 -36.25
N MET A 323 -11.77 30.60 -36.99
CA MET A 323 -12.00 30.03 -38.32
C MET A 323 -12.90 28.78 -38.26
N LEU A 324 -12.68 27.87 -37.30
CA LEU A 324 -13.54 26.69 -37.13
C LEU A 324 -14.99 27.10 -36.88
N LYS A 325 -15.26 28.09 -36.02
CA LYS A 325 -16.63 28.60 -35.81
C LYS A 325 -17.28 29.10 -37.09
N GLN A 326 -16.51 29.79 -37.94
CA GLN A 326 -17.01 30.22 -39.26
C GLN A 326 -17.34 29.02 -40.16
N VAL A 327 -16.53 27.96 -40.11
CA VAL A 327 -16.77 26.73 -40.89
C VAL A 327 -18.00 25.97 -40.37
N SER A 328 -18.31 25.98 -39.06
CA SER A 328 -19.56 25.38 -38.55
C SER A 328 -20.83 26.11 -38.98
N ASP A 329 -20.74 27.42 -39.20
CA ASP A 329 -21.91 28.25 -39.55
C ASP A 329 -22.30 28.15 -41.04
N VAL A 330 -21.52 27.42 -41.85
CA VAL A 330 -21.83 27.19 -43.27
C VAL A 330 -22.78 25.99 -43.40
N ASP A 331 -24.02 26.24 -43.86
CA ASP A 331 -25.01 25.20 -44.13
C ASP A 331 -24.42 24.09 -45.04
N ALA A 332 -24.19 22.91 -44.48
CA ALA A 332 -23.69 21.73 -45.20
C ALA A 332 -24.69 21.21 -46.25
N GLU A 333 -25.97 21.60 -46.14
CA GLU A 333 -27.09 21.18 -47.00
C GLU A 333 -26.97 21.62 -48.47
N LYS A 334 -26.03 22.52 -48.82
CA LYS A 334 -25.87 23.08 -50.19
C LYS A 334 -24.63 22.61 -50.94
N GLN A 335 -23.89 21.62 -50.42
CA GLN A 335 -22.62 21.18 -51.03
C GLN A 335 -22.78 19.81 -51.71
N ASP A 336 -22.96 19.84 -53.03
CA ASP A 336 -23.18 18.67 -53.91
C ASP A 336 -21.96 17.71 -54.03
N GLU A 337 -20.79 18.06 -53.51
CA GLU A 337 -19.54 17.34 -53.80
C GLU A 337 -18.95 16.56 -52.61
N SER A 338 -19.00 15.22 -52.70
CA SER A 338 -18.55 14.25 -51.68
C SER A 338 -17.11 14.46 -51.15
N TRP A 339 -16.17 14.97 -51.95
CA TRP A 339 -14.78 15.11 -51.52
C TRP A 339 -14.53 16.33 -50.61
N HIS A 340 -15.36 17.36 -50.69
CA HIS A 340 -15.29 18.56 -49.83
C HIS A 340 -15.54 18.19 -48.36
N LEU A 341 -16.61 17.44 -48.12
CA LEU A 341 -16.96 16.91 -46.79
C LEU A 341 -15.88 15.95 -46.27
N ARG A 342 -15.25 15.16 -47.15
CA ARG A 342 -14.12 14.30 -46.77
C ARG A 342 -12.93 15.11 -46.27
N VAL A 343 -12.61 16.23 -46.94
CA VAL A 343 -11.53 17.13 -46.53
C VAL A 343 -11.80 17.77 -45.17
N LEU A 344 -13.03 18.25 -44.95
CA LEU A 344 -13.46 18.77 -43.65
C LEU A 344 -13.36 17.68 -42.57
N ALA A 345 -13.96 16.51 -42.79
CA ALA A 345 -13.98 15.42 -41.81
C ALA A 345 -12.57 14.94 -41.43
N ALA A 346 -11.65 14.86 -42.39
CA ALA A 346 -10.26 14.46 -42.16
C ALA A 346 -9.45 15.55 -41.43
N THR A 347 -9.70 16.83 -41.74
CA THR A 347 -9.09 17.97 -41.03
C THR A 347 -9.53 18.00 -39.58
N LEU A 348 -10.84 17.87 -39.33
CA LEU A 348 -11.40 17.79 -37.99
C LEU A 348 -10.89 16.56 -37.22
N ALA A 349 -10.77 15.40 -37.86
CA ALA A 349 -10.18 14.21 -37.23
C ALA A 349 -8.75 14.46 -36.75
N SER A 350 -7.93 15.10 -37.57
CA SER A 350 -6.52 15.32 -37.29
C SER A 350 -6.32 16.33 -36.16
N MET A 351 -7.08 17.44 -36.18
CA MET A 351 -7.10 18.43 -35.10
C MET A 351 -7.64 17.84 -33.79
N HIS A 352 -8.72 17.06 -33.87
CA HIS A 352 -9.32 16.41 -32.71
C HIS A 352 -8.36 15.41 -32.06
N SER A 353 -7.72 14.54 -32.85
CA SER A 353 -6.76 13.54 -32.35
C SER A 353 -5.58 14.22 -31.64
N TRP A 354 -5.02 15.28 -32.21
CA TRP A 354 -3.94 16.04 -31.58
C TRP A 354 -4.37 16.65 -30.25
N ALA A 355 -5.56 17.27 -30.22
CA ALA A 355 -6.08 17.90 -29.00
C ALA A 355 -6.41 16.85 -27.92
N GLU A 356 -7.01 15.72 -28.32
CA GLU A 356 -7.35 14.61 -27.44
C GLU A 356 -6.10 13.97 -26.82
N ASP A 357 -5.04 13.72 -27.60
CA ASP A 357 -3.78 13.14 -27.09
C ASP A 357 -3.16 14.02 -25.99
N LYS A 358 -3.17 15.35 -26.17
CA LYS A 358 -2.69 16.29 -25.15
C LYS A 358 -3.59 16.32 -23.92
N LEU A 359 -4.91 16.31 -24.09
CA LEU A 359 -5.87 16.41 -22.98
C LEU A 359 -6.00 15.11 -22.18
N LEU A 360 -5.74 13.94 -22.78
CA LEU A 360 -5.71 12.67 -22.05
C LEU A 360 -4.54 12.59 -21.05
N ASN A 361 -3.56 13.49 -21.14
CA ASN A 361 -2.40 13.60 -20.25
C ASN A 361 -2.01 15.07 -19.94
N TYR A 362 -2.99 15.96 -19.78
CA TYR A 362 -2.74 17.41 -19.63
C TYR A 362 -1.80 17.78 -18.46
N HIS A 363 -1.72 16.96 -17.40
CA HIS A 363 -0.82 17.20 -16.27
C HIS A 363 0.65 17.23 -16.67
N GLU A 364 1.03 16.46 -17.69
CA GLU A 364 2.41 16.38 -18.20
C GLU A 364 2.64 17.39 -19.34
N GLU A 365 1.65 17.57 -20.20
CA GLU A 365 1.76 18.40 -21.41
C GLU A 365 1.75 19.90 -21.13
N PHE A 366 1.00 20.36 -20.11
CA PHE A 366 0.86 21.79 -19.82
C PHE A 366 1.63 22.22 -18.55
N GLY A 367 1.92 21.30 -17.63
CA GLY A 367 2.63 21.60 -16.38
C GLY A 367 1.90 22.58 -15.45
N VAL A 368 2.59 23.09 -14.43
CA VAL A 368 1.98 23.95 -13.38
C VAL A 368 2.36 25.42 -13.61
N GLY A 369 1.39 26.27 -13.96
CA GLY A 369 1.55 27.73 -14.06
C GLY A 369 0.39 28.46 -14.75
N ASP A 370 0.28 29.78 -14.59
CA ASP A 370 -0.84 30.57 -15.15
C ASP A 370 -0.88 30.56 -16.70
N GLN A 371 0.28 30.43 -17.35
CA GLN A 371 0.36 30.31 -18.82
C GLN A 371 -0.14 28.95 -19.34
N ALA A 372 -0.08 27.91 -18.49
CA ALA A 372 -0.56 26.56 -18.81
C ALA A 372 -2.09 26.53 -18.95
N ALA A 373 -2.80 27.29 -18.10
CA ALA A 373 -4.26 27.34 -18.07
C ALA A 373 -4.85 27.92 -19.38
N GLY A 374 -4.29 29.03 -19.87
CA GLY A 374 -4.77 29.66 -21.11
C GLY A 374 -4.46 28.83 -22.37
N SER A 375 -3.32 28.13 -22.40
CA SER A 375 -3.01 27.20 -23.49
C SER A 375 -3.97 26.02 -23.50
N MET A 376 -4.24 25.42 -22.33
CA MET A 376 -5.18 24.32 -22.19
C MET A 376 -6.61 24.71 -22.60
N GLU A 377 -7.09 25.91 -22.23
CA GLU A 377 -8.42 26.40 -22.58
C GLU A 377 -8.67 26.38 -24.09
N ASN A 378 -7.70 26.83 -24.88
CA ASN A 378 -7.76 26.80 -26.33
C ASN A 378 -7.77 25.37 -26.89
N VAL A 379 -6.97 24.46 -26.31
CA VAL A 379 -6.92 23.06 -26.76
C VAL A 379 -8.23 22.31 -26.43
N VAL A 380 -8.82 22.54 -25.24
CA VAL A 380 -10.14 21.99 -24.88
C VAL A 380 -11.21 22.51 -25.83
N SER A 381 -11.18 23.82 -26.14
CA SER A 381 -12.09 24.43 -27.11
C SER A 381 -12.02 23.75 -28.47
N ILE A 382 -10.81 23.45 -28.98
CA ILE A 382 -10.62 22.74 -30.25
C ILE A 382 -11.18 21.33 -30.15
N ALA A 383 -10.83 20.58 -29.09
CA ALA A 383 -11.28 19.21 -28.91
C ALA A 383 -12.81 19.10 -28.90
N VAL A 384 -13.48 19.97 -28.16
CA VAL A 384 -14.94 20.00 -28.04
C VAL A 384 -15.60 20.44 -29.35
N LEU A 385 -15.12 21.52 -29.97
CA LEU A 385 -15.70 22.05 -31.21
C LEU A 385 -15.54 21.06 -32.37
N THR A 386 -14.35 20.49 -32.54
CA THR A 386 -14.09 19.48 -33.58
C THR A 386 -14.89 18.20 -33.34
N ALA A 387 -15.06 17.75 -32.09
CA ALA A 387 -15.93 16.61 -31.77
C ALA A 387 -17.40 16.88 -32.12
N ALA A 388 -17.91 18.05 -31.76
CA ALA A 388 -19.30 18.45 -32.05
C ALA A 388 -19.57 18.50 -33.56
N MET A 389 -18.68 19.13 -34.33
CA MET A 389 -18.77 19.18 -35.80
C MET A 389 -18.71 17.79 -36.44
N ARG A 390 -17.84 16.91 -35.94
CA ARG A 390 -17.74 15.53 -36.43
C ARG A 390 -19.00 14.72 -36.14
N GLY A 391 -19.63 14.94 -34.98
CA GLY A 391 -20.91 14.35 -34.64
C GLY A 391 -22.01 14.77 -35.62
N ALA A 392 -22.08 16.07 -35.95
CA ALA A 392 -23.04 16.58 -36.93
C ALA A 392 -22.87 15.95 -38.33
N LEU A 393 -21.63 15.83 -38.81
CA LEU A 393 -21.32 15.21 -40.11
C LEU A 393 -21.71 13.71 -40.20
N ALA A 394 -21.67 12.99 -39.07
CA ALA A 394 -22.00 11.57 -39.01
C ALA A 394 -23.51 11.29 -39.00
N VAL A 395 -24.31 12.22 -38.44
CA VAL A 395 -25.77 12.10 -38.36
C VAL A 395 -26.43 12.33 -39.73
N ASP A 396 -25.86 13.22 -40.55
CA ASP A 396 -26.39 13.53 -41.89
C ASP A 396 -26.05 12.50 -42.98
N SER A 397 -25.05 11.65 -42.77
CA SER A 397 -24.64 10.63 -43.76
C SER A 397 -25.45 9.32 -43.68
N GLY A 398 -26.39 9.22 -42.74
CA GLY A 398 -27.15 8.01 -42.40
C GLY A 398 -28.60 8.04 -42.88
N GLY A 399 -28.83 8.27 -44.17
CA GLY A 399 -30.15 8.11 -44.79
C GLY A 399 -30.33 6.71 -45.37
N ASP A 400 -30.52 5.69 -44.53
CA ASP A 400 -31.33 4.51 -44.92
C ASP A 400 -31.83 3.73 -43.69
N LEU A 401 -33.13 3.44 -43.68
CA LEU A 401 -33.87 2.82 -42.59
C LEU A 401 -33.60 1.31 -42.52
N SER A 402 -33.05 0.81 -41.41
CA SER A 402 -33.35 -0.55 -40.92
C SER A 402 -32.98 -0.74 -39.44
N ALA A 403 -34.05 -0.83 -38.63
CA ALA A 403 -34.23 -1.52 -37.35
C ALA A 403 -33.00 -1.91 -36.48
N GLY A 404 -33.00 -1.34 -35.26
CA GLY A 404 -32.86 -2.16 -34.05
C GLY A 404 -31.48 -2.21 -33.38
N SER A 405 -31.00 -1.10 -32.83
CA SER A 405 -30.41 -1.08 -31.47
C SER A 405 -30.23 0.36 -30.99
N SER A 406 -30.69 0.60 -29.78
CA SER A 406 -30.57 1.85 -29.04
C SER A 406 -29.11 2.20 -28.74
N SER A 407 -28.81 3.51 -28.74
CA SER A 407 -27.58 4.21 -28.31
C SER A 407 -26.49 4.51 -29.36
N SER A 408 -26.76 5.46 -30.25
CA SER A 408 -25.70 6.34 -30.80
C SER A 408 -25.86 7.74 -30.21
N SER A 409 -25.69 7.85 -28.89
CA SER A 409 -25.64 9.17 -28.23
C SER A 409 -24.38 9.90 -28.69
N SER A 410 -24.54 11.05 -29.34
CA SER A 410 -23.44 12.00 -29.48
C SER A 410 -22.86 12.28 -28.08
N VAL A 411 -21.59 11.96 -27.88
CA VAL A 411 -20.89 12.17 -26.61
C VAL A 411 -20.95 13.66 -26.29
N SER A 412 -21.57 14.00 -25.16
CA SER A 412 -21.68 15.41 -24.75
C SER A 412 -20.30 16.01 -24.46
N ALA A 413 -20.14 17.32 -24.62
CA ALA A 413 -18.91 18.02 -24.26
C ALA A 413 -18.49 17.73 -22.79
N SER A 414 -19.48 17.61 -21.91
CA SER A 414 -19.29 17.22 -20.51
C SER A 414 -18.68 15.83 -20.40
N GLU A 415 -19.23 14.82 -21.09
CA GLU A 415 -18.73 13.45 -21.04
C GLU A 415 -17.31 13.32 -21.64
N GLN A 416 -17.02 14.10 -22.69
CA GLN A 416 -15.68 14.17 -23.27
C GLN A 416 -14.65 14.70 -22.26
N VAL A 417 -14.96 15.83 -21.63
CA VAL A 417 -14.07 16.45 -20.63
C VAL A 417 -13.94 15.57 -19.39
N GLU A 418 -15.01 14.91 -18.96
CA GLU A 418 -14.96 13.94 -17.86
C GLU A 418 -13.95 12.81 -18.14
N ARG A 419 -13.89 12.31 -19.38
CA ARG A 419 -12.90 11.29 -19.80
C ARG A 419 -11.47 11.82 -19.74
N TYR A 420 -11.24 13.06 -20.17
CA TYR A 420 -9.92 13.69 -20.11
C TYR A 420 -9.44 13.83 -18.67
N ILE A 421 -10.30 14.33 -17.78
CA ILE A 421 -10.01 14.42 -16.33
C ILE A 421 -9.64 13.04 -15.80
N LYS A 422 -10.51 12.04 -15.98
CA LYS A 422 -10.29 10.68 -15.48
C LYS A 422 -8.98 10.06 -16.01
N SER A 423 -8.67 10.23 -17.29
CA SER A 423 -7.43 9.70 -17.89
C SER A 423 -6.19 10.41 -17.34
N SER A 424 -6.17 11.74 -17.40
CA SER A 424 -5.01 12.56 -17.03
C SER A 424 -4.66 12.41 -15.56
N VAL A 425 -5.67 12.47 -14.68
CA VAL A 425 -5.54 12.27 -13.23
C VAL A 425 -5.02 10.86 -12.90
N ARG A 426 -5.53 9.81 -13.58
CA ARG A 426 -5.04 8.43 -13.37
C ARG A 426 -3.59 8.26 -13.83
N ARG A 427 -3.22 8.80 -15.00
CA ARG A 427 -1.83 8.76 -15.49
C ARG A 427 -0.90 9.50 -14.54
N ALA A 428 -1.29 10.68 -14.05
CA ALA A 428 -0.53 11.43 -13.05
C ALA A 428 -0.36 10.63 -11.76
N PHE A 429 -1.42 9.98 -11.26
CA PHE A 429 -1.34 9.12 -10.08
C PHE A 429 -0.39 7.92 -10.29
N ILE A 430 -0.46 7.24 -11.44
CA ILE A 430 0.41 6.11 -11.77
C ILE A 430 1.88 6.55 -11.77
N ARG A 431 2.21 7.68 -12.40
CA ARG A 431 3.57 8.23 -12.38
C ARG A 431 4.05 8.61 -10.98
N LEU A 432 3.17 9.16 -10.13
CA LEU A 432 3.52 9.46 -8.74
C LEU A 432 3.86 8.20 -7.93
N HIS A 433 3.11 7.12 -8.16
CA HIS A 433 3.41 5.83 -7.56
C HIS A 433 4.74 5.25 -8.08
N GLU A 434 4.98 5.31 -9.40
CA GLU A 434 6.23 4.85 -10.02
C GLU A 434 7.46 5.68 -9.63
N THR A 435 7.33 7.00 -9.49
CA THR A 435 8.42 7.89 -9.04
C THR A 435 8.71 7.74 -7.56
N GLY A 436 7.70 7.48 -6.73
CA GLY A 436 7.86 7.12 -5.32
C GLY A 436 8.69 5.84 -5.13
N THR A 437 8.57 4.88 -6.06
CA THR A 437 9.40 3.67 -6.12
C THR A 437 10.74 3.88 -6.86
N ALA A 438 10.80 4.75 -7.87
CA ALA A 438 12.02 4.93 -8.69
C ALA A 438 13.04 5.91 -8.07
N GLY A 439 12.62 6.80 -7.17
CA GLY A 439 13.45 7.89 -6.61
C GLY A 439 14.67 7.46 -5.78
N LYS A 440 14.88 6.15 -5.53
CA LYS A 440 16.06 5.61 -4.85
C LYS A 440 16.91 4.67 -5.71
N MET A 441 16.59 4.47 -6.99
CA MET A 441 17.36 3.61 -7.90
C MET A 441 18.64 4.28 -8.44
N ASP A 442 18.77 5.61 -8.33
CA ASP A 442 19.92 6.37 -8.85
C ASP A 442 21.11 6.42 -7.87
N SER A 443 21.00 5.74 -6.72
CA SER A 443 22.11 5.50 -5.80
C SER A 443 22.50 4.03 -5.88
N MET A 444 23.46 3.73 -6.76
CA MET A 444 24.25 2.49 -6.70
C MET A 444 24.76 2.34 -5.26
N ILE A 445 24.14 1.45 -4.46
CA ILE A 445 24.64 0.73 -3.26
C ILE A 445 23.43 0.30 -2.37
N VAL A 446 23.26 -1.02 -2.24
CA VAL A 446 22.35 -1.80 -1.36
C VAL A 446 20.88 -1.86 -1.79
N GLU A 447 20.41 -3.10 -2.01
CA GLU A 447 19.00 -3.50 -1.97
C GLU A 447 18.43 -3.14 -0.59
N VAL A 448 18.02 -1.88 -0.41
CA VAL A 448 17.16 -1.50 0.71
C VAL A 448 15.76 -1.90 0.28
N ASP A 449 15.26 -2.99 0.85
CA ASP A 449 13.86 -3.41 0.74
C ASP A 449 13.00 -2.16 1.01
N GLU A 450 12.29 -1.66 -0.01
CA GLU A 450 11.49 -0.44 0.11
C GLU A 450 10.45 -0.66 1.20
N ASP A 451 10.46 0.13 2.28
CA ASP A 451 9.41 0.04 3.28
C ASP A 451 8.07 0.43 2.61
N PRO A 452 7.13 -0.52 2.44
CA PRO A 452 5.88 -0.24 1.77
C PRO A 452 5.03 0.78 2.54
N CYS A 453 5.28 0.99 3.85
CA CYS A 453 4.64 2.04 4.64
C CYS A 453 5.09 3.43 4.20
N GLU A 454 6.40 3.65 3.99
CA GLU A 454 6.96 4.92 3.49
C GLU A 454 6.40 5.28 2.12
N THR A 455 6.38 4.31 1.19
CA THR A 455 5.87 4.52 -0.17
C THR A 455 4.39 4.91 -0.15
N LEU A 456 3.56 4.24 0.66
CA LEU A 456 2.14 4.59 0.77
C LEU A 456 1.92 5.99 1.36
N MET A 457 2.69 6.38 2.39
CA MET A 457 2.63 7.72 2.98
C MET A 457 3.04 8.80 1.98
N TYR A 458 4.11 8.56 1.20
CA TYR A 458 4.54 9.45 0.13
C TYR A 458 3.45 9.62 -0.92
N VAL A 459 2.91 8.52 -1.44
CA VAL A 459 1.84 8.55 -2.45
C VAL A 459 0.60 9.26 -1.92
N ALA A 460 0.24 9.07 -0.64
CA ALA A 460 -0.89 9.78 -0.03
C ALA A 460 -0.67 11.29 0.00
N ALA A 461 0.53 11.74 0.39
CA ALA A 461 0.89 13.16 0.42
C ALA A 461 0.92 13.79 -0.99
N GLN A 462 1.53 13.11 -1.97
CA GLN A 462 1.58 13.60 -3.34
C GLN A 462 0.20 13.60 -4.02
N THR A 463 -0.66 12.62 -3.69
CA THR A 463 -2.05 12.60 -4.19
C THR A 463 -2.85 13.79 -3.66
N MET A 464 -2.60 14.22 -2.42
CA MET A 464 -3.21 15.41 -1.84
C MET A 464 -2.78 16.69 -2.57
N GLU A 465 -1.50 16.79 -2.93
CA GLU A 465 -0.99 17.92 -3.72
C GLU A 465 -1.53 17.91 -5.16
N LEU A 466 -1.60 16.73 -5.80
CA LEU A 466 -2.21 16.57 -7.11
C LEU A 466 -3.68 17.02 -7.10
N ALA A 467 -4.45 16.61 -6.08
CA ALA A 467 -5.83 17.06 -5.88
C ALA A 467 -5.94 18.59 -5.74
N ARG A 468 -5.00 19.22 -5.03
CA ARG A 468 -4.93 20.67 -4.85
C ARG A 468 -4.68 21.38 -6.18
N VAL A 469 -3.68 20.95 -6.95
CA VAL A 469 -3.35 21.51 -8.27
C VAL A 469 -4.53 21.37 -9.23
N GLU A 470 -5.17 20.21 -9.24
CA GLU A 470 -6.35 19.93 -10.06
C GLU A 470 -7.51 20.88 -9.72
N LYS A 471 -7.78 21.14 -8.44
CA LYS A 471 -8.83 22.09 -8.03
C LYS A 471 -8.49 23.53 -8.39
N GLU A 472 -7.24 23.96 -8.17
CA GLU A 472 -6.86 25.37 -8.27
C GLU A 472 -6.54 25.82 -9.70
N VAL A 473 -5.97 24.94 -10.52
CA VAL A 473 -5.50 25.25 -11.88
C VAL A 473 -6.49 24.71 -12.91
N TYR A 474 -6.59 23.39 -13.05
CA TYR A 474 -7.31 22.74 -14.15
C TYR A 474 -8.83 22.80 -13.99
N GLY A 475 -9.34 22.64 -12.78
CA GLY A 475 -10.76 22.69 -12.47
C GLY A 475 -11.40 24.04 -12.81
N ARG A 476 -10.63 25.14 -12.75
CA ARG A 476 -11.09 26.48 -13.17
C ARG A 476 -11.29 26.57 -14.68
N VAL A 477 -10.38 25.99 -15.45
CA VAL A 477 -10.45 25.96 -16.93
C VAL A 477 -11.60 25.06 -17.38
N LEU A 478 -11.67 23.83 -16.85
CA LEU A 478 -12.60 22.80 -17.30
C LEU A 478 -14.06 23.08 -16.91
N ARG A 479 -14.32 24.00 -15.97
CA ARG A 479 -15.67 24.40 -15.55
C ARG A 479 -16.53 24.96 -16.68
N GLN A 480 -15.92 25.46 -17.75
CA GLN A 480 -16.66 25.97 -18.91
C GLN A 480 -17.40 24.85 -19.67
N TRP A 481 -16.90 23.61 -19.61
CA TRP A 481 -17.45 22.47 -20.37
C TRP A 481 -18.02 21.36 -19.49
N HIS A 482 -17.67 21.34 -18.21
CA HIS A 482 -18.13 20.33 -17.25
C HIS A 482 -18.66 21.00 -15.97
N PRO A 483 -19.83 20.59 -15.43
CA PRO A 483 -20.45 21.26 -14.28
C PRO A 483 -19.68 21.07 -12.96
N CYS A 484 -18.93 19.98 -12.80
CA CYS A 484 -18.22 19.66 -11.55
C CYS A 484 -16.87 18.93 -11.77
N PRO A 485 -15.88 19.53 -12.47
CA PRO A 485 -14.63 18.87 -12.84
C PRO A 485 -13.81 18.45 -11.62
N THR A 486 -13.74 19.30 -10.59
CA THR A 486 -13.07 19.01 -9.31
C THR A 486 -13.60 17.74 -8.64
N VAL A 487 -14.91 17.50 -8.68
CA VAL A 487 -15.54 16.32 -8.07
C VAL A 487 -15.18 15.05 -8.84
N VAL A 488 -15.15 15.12 -10.16
CA VAL A 488 -14.74 14.00 -11.03
C VAL A 488 -13.30 13.61 -10.74
N ALA A 489 -12.40 14.59 -10.64
CA ALA A 489 -11.01 14.32 -10.31
C ALA A 489 -10.83 13.78 -8.89
N ALA A 490 -11.52 14.35 -7.90
CA ALA A 490 -11.55 13.83 -6.53
C ALA A 490 -11.94 12.36 -6.49
N ALA A 491 -13.02 12.00 -7.20
CA ALA A 491 -13.51 10.62 -7.28
C ALA A 491 -12.51 9.69 -8.00
N ALA A 492 -11.86 10.17 -9.07
CA ALA A 492 -10.84 9.40 -9.78
C ALA A 492 -9.59 9.14 -8.92
N LEU A 493 -9.10 10.14 -8.19
CA LEU A 493 -7.99 9.99 -7.24
C LEU A 493 -8.37 9.09 -6.07
N HIS A 494 -9.56 9.30 -5.50
CA HIS A 494 -10.06 8.49 -4.40
C HIS A 494 -10.21 7.02 -4.79
N GLY A 495 -10.73 6.72 -5.99
CA GLY A 495 -10.81 5.36 -6.52
C GLY A 495 -9.43 4.73 -6.76
N SER A 496 -8.48 5.51 -7.30
CA SER A 496 -7.13 5.02 -7.64
C SER A 496 -6.31 4.72 -6.37
N PHE A 497 -6.30 5.66 -5.41
CA PHE A 497 -5.65 5.45 -4.12
C PHE A 497 -6.36 4.37 -3.29
N GLY A 498 -7.69 4.31 -3.33
CA GLY A 498 -8.45 3.27 -2.63
C GLY A 498 -8.12 1.85 -3.13
N ALA A 499 -7.88 1.68 -4.44
CA ALA A 499 -7.42 0.41 -4.99
C ALA A 499 -6.00 0.04 -4.51
N LEU A 500 -5.10 1.03 -4.45
CA LEU A 500 -3.75 0.85 -3.90
C LEU A 500 -3.79 0.47 -2.41
N LEU A 501 -4.58 1.19 -1.61
CA LEU A 501 -4.78 0.94 -0.19
C LEU A 501 -5.31 -0.47 0.08
N LYS A 502 -6.31 -0.93 -0.70
CA LYS A 502 -6.83 -2.30 -0.59
C LYS A 502 -5.77 -3.36 -0.84
N ARG A 503 -4.92 -3.16 -1.86
CA ARG A 503 -3.80 -4.08 -2.17
C ARG A 503 -2.73 -4.06 -1.08
N TYR A 504 -2.50 -2.91 -0.46
CA TYR A 504 -1.58 -2.77 0.65
C TYR A 504 -2.07 -3.49 1.90
N VAL A 505 -3.32 -3.25 2.31
CA VAL A 505 -3.96 -3.92 3.46
C VAL A 505 -4.01 -5.45 3.26
N SER A 506 -4.31 -5.93 2.05
CA SER A 506 -4.35 -7.38 1.80
C SER A 506 -2.97 -8.05 1.85
N ARG A 507 -1.89 -7.32 1.57
CA ARG A 507 -0.51 -7.80 1.68
C ARG A 507 0.08 -7.74 3.09
N MET A 508 -0.47 -6.88 3.94
CA MET A 508 0.01 -6.64 5.31
C MET A 508 -0.11 -7.89 6.21
N GLY A 509 -0.96 -8.87 5.86
CA GLY A 509 -1.19 -10.05 6.69
C GLY A 509 -1.73 -9.70 8.08
N SER A 510 -1.48 -10.57 9.06
CA SER A 510 -1.76 -10.32 10.49
C SER A 510 -0.67 -9.49 11.20
N GLY A 511 0.35 -9.03 10.49
CA GLY A 511 1.45 -8.26 11.05
C GLY A 511 1.15 -6.77 11.03
N LEU A 512 0.66 -6.22 12.15
CA LEU A 512 0.61 -4.77 12.34
C LEU A 512 1.90 -4.25 12.95
N SER A 513 2.47 -3.21 12.31
CA SER A 513 3.51 -2.38 12.91
C SER A 513 3.00 -0.97 13.19
N SER A 514 3.74 -0.23 14.02
CA SER A 514 3.51 1.21 14.25
C SER A 514 3.61 2.02 12.94
N GLU A 515 4.46 1.61 12.00
CA GLU A 515 4.59 2.21 10.67
C GLU A 515 3.35 1.97 9.81
N SER A 516 2.80 0.75 9.84
CA SER A 516 1.57 0.42 9.14
C SER A 516 0.39 1.27 9.64
N ALA A 517 0.27 1.47 10.95
CA ALA A 517 -0.76 2.34 11.53
C ALA A 517 -0.60 3.81 11.08
N ARG A 518 0.63 4.33 11.04
CA ARG A 518 0.92 5.68 10.52
C ARG A 518 0.54 5.82 9.04
N ALA A 519 0.86 4.82 8.22
CA ALA A 519 0.52 4.80 6.80
C ALA A 519 -1.00 4.77 6.58
N LEU A 520 -1.73 3.98 7.37
CA LEU A 520 -3.19 3.96 7.37
C LEU A 520 -3.79 5.32 7.80
N HIS A 521 -3.23 5.98 8.82
CA HIS A 521 -3.67 7.33 9.18
C HIS A 521 -3.41 8.38 8.08
N ALA A 522 -2.30 8.28 7.34
CA ALA A 522 -2.06 9.14 6.18
C ALA A 522 -3.13 8.93 5.10
N ALA A 523 -3.55 7.68 4.86
CA ALA A 523 -4.67 7.36 3.99
C ALA A 523 -6.00 7.98 4.48
N SER A 524 -6.30 7.91 5.78
CA SER A 524 -7.49 8.55 6.38
C SER A 524 -7.49 10.08 6.21
N LYS A 525 -6.31 10.71 6.32
CA LYS A 525 -6.16 12.16 6.09
C LYS A 525 -6.43 12.52 4.62
N LEU A 526 -5.91 11.73 3.68
CA LEU A 526 -6.18 11.90 2.25
C LEU A 526 -7.68 11.74 1.95
N ASP A 527 -8.31 10.69 2.46
CA ASP A 527 -9.75 10.42 2.30
C ASP A 527 -10.61 11.62 2.70
N LYS A 528 -10.39 12.12 3.94
CA LYS A 528 -11.08 13.31 4.45
C LYS A 528 -10.86 14.54 3.57
N SER A 529 -9.65 14.75 3.07
CA SER A 529 -9.33 15.88 2.19
C SER A 529 -10.05 15.79 0.84
N LEU A 530 -10.06 14.61 0.21
CA LEU A 530 -10.76 14.38 -1.07
C LEU A 530 -12.28 14.49 -0.92
N LEU A 531 -12.85 13.94 0.15
CA LEU A 531 -14.29 14.06 0.47
C LEU A 531 -14.68 15.52 0.74
N GLN A 532 -13.89 16.27 1.52
CA GLN A 532 -14.11 17.70 1.75
C GLN A 532 -13.99 18.51 0.46
N MET A 533 -13.01 18.18 -0.38
CA MET A 533 -12.83 18.80 -1.69
C MET A 533 -14.06 18.59 -2.59
N ALA A 534 -14.59 17.36 -2.61
CA ALA A 534 -15.79 17.04 -3.37
C ALA A 534 -17.05 17.73 -2.82
N ALA A 535 -17.18 17.85 -1.49
CA ALA A 535 -18.33 18.45 -0.82
C ALA A 535 -18.44 19.97 -1.02
N ALA A 536 -17.32 20.67 -1.19
CA ALA A 536 -17.28 22.13 -1.34
C ALA A 536 -17.80 22.67 -2.70
N GLU A 537 -18.13 21.80 -3.65
CA GLU A 537 -18.64 22.16 -4.99
C GLU A 537 -20.20 22.17 -5.03
N ASN A 538 -20.80 22.88 -5.98
CA ASN A 538 -22.28 23.00 -6.09
C ASN A 538 -22.99 21.65 -6.37
N GLU A 539 -24.27 21.55 -5.97
CA GLU A 539 -25.11 20.33 -6.08
C GLU A 539 -25.62 20.00 -7.51
N ALA A 540 -24.76 20.08 -8.52
CA ALA A 540 -25.10 19.53 -9.83
C ALA A 540 -25.40 18.02 -9.71
N ALA A 541 -26.41 17.51 -10.41
CA ALA A 541 -26.81 16.10 -10.36
C ALA A 541 -25.65 15.13 -10.70
N ALA A 542 -24.83 15.50 -11.70
CA ALA A 542 -23.62 14.75 -12.07
C ALA A 542 -22.58 14.70 -10.94
N GLY A 543 -22.48 15.76 -10.13
CA GLY A 543 -21.61 15.81 -8.95
C GLY A 543 -22.11 14.92 -7.82
N ARG A 544 -23.43 14.79 -7.64
CA ARG A 544 -24.03 13.89 -6.65
C ARG A 544 -23.73 12.42 -6.92
N GLN A 545 -23.82 11.98 -8.19
CA GLN A 545 -23.50 10.60 -8.57
C GLN A 545 -22.02 10.26 -8.28
N HIS A 546 -21.09 11.16 -8.61
CA HIS A 546 -19.66 10.94 -8.35
C HIS A 546 -19.33 10.96 -6.85
N ARG A 547 -19.98 11.82 -6.05
CA ARG A 547 -19.84 11.80 -4.58
C ARG A 547 -20.34 10.52 -3.96
N GLN A 548 -21.46 9.97 -4.44
CA GLN A 548 -22.00 8.70 -3.95
C GLN A 548 -21.07 7.52 -4.21
N GLN A 549 -20.19 7.61 -5.22
CA GLN A 549 -19.16 6.60 -5.49
C GLN A 549 -17.95 6.69 -4.54
N MET A 550 -17.76 7.82 -3.86
CA MET A 550 -16.67 8.03 -2.90
C MET A 550 -17.08 7.47 -1.53
N VAL A 551 -17.03 6.15 -1.40
CA VAL A 551 -17.22 5.47 -0.11
C VAL A 551 -15.98 5.68 0.75
N PRO A 552 -16.09 6.24 1.97
CA PRO A 552 -14.94 6.43 2.87
C PRO A 552 -14.16 5.13 3.05
N TYR A 553 -12.84 5.23 3.20
CA TYR A 553 -11.97 4.06 3.29
C TYR A 553 -12.16 3.23 4.58
N ASP A 554 -12.87 3.78 5.57
CA ASP A 554 -13.12 3.14 6.87
C ASP A 554 -11.84 2.58 7.51
N VAL A 555 -10.80 3.43 7.50
CA VAL A 555 -9.47 3.08 7.99
C VAL A 555 -9.50 2.64 9.46
N ASP A 556 -10.36 3.26 10.27
CA ASP A 556 -10.43 2.98 11.71
C ASP A 556 -10.94 1.57 11.98
N SER A 557 -11.93 1.09 11.22
CA SER A 557 -12.41 -0.30 11.32
C SER A 557 -11.37 -1.30 10.79
N THR A 558 -10.63 -0.92 9.75
CA THR A 558 -9.53 -1.71 9.20
C THR A 558 -8.40 -1.88 10.22
N ILE A 559 -7.95 -0.78 10.87
CA ILE A 559 -6.97 -0.82 11.95
C ILE A 559 -7.48 -1.72 13.08
N PHE A 560 -8.73 -1.55 13.51
CA PHE A 560 -9.33 -2.37 14.57
C PHE A 560 -9.32 -3.87 14.23
N GLY A 561 -9.76 -4.23 13.02
CA GLY A 561 -9.79 -5.62 12.56
C GLY A 561 -8.41 -6.25 12.49
N LEU A 562 -7.41 -5.48 12.01
CA LEU A 562 -6.02 -5.93 11.97
C LEU A 562 -5.43 -6.11 13.38
N VAL A 563 -5.70 -5.20 14.32
CA VAL A 563 -5.20 -5.31 15.72
C VAL A 563 -5.80 -6.53 16.39
N LYS A 564 -7.10 -6.75 16.19
CA LYS A 564 -7.78 -7.92 16.72
C LYS A 564 -7.20 -9.23 16.17
N GLY A 565 -7.02 -9.33 14.84
CA GLY A 565 -6.43 -10.51 14.21
C GLY A 565 -4.99 -10.79 14.68
N TRP A 566 -4.17 -9.74 14.79
CA TRP A 566 -2.83 -9.82 15.37
C TRP A 566 -2.85 -10.32 16.83
N MET A 567 -3.74 -9.78 17.66
CA MET A 567 -3.90 -10.23 19.06
C MET A 567 -4.30 -11.70 19.15
N ASP A 568 -5.25 -12.14 18.32
CA ASP A 568 -5.73 -13.52 18.29
C ASP A 568 -4.59 -14.49 17.94
N GLU A 569 -3.71 -14.13 17.00
CA GLU A 569 -2.53 -14.93 16.64
C GLU A 569 -1.49 -15.01 17.77
N ARG A 570 -1.23 -13.88 18.45
CA ARG A 570 -0.32 -13.85 19.62
C ARG A 570 -0.86 -14.69 20.78
N LEU A 571 -2.16 -14.61 21.05
CA LEU A 571 -2.82 -15.42 22.07
C LEU A 571 -2.85 -16.91 21.69
N ALA A 572 -3.06 -17.25 20.42
CA ALA A 572 -2.97 -18.62 19.93
C ALA A 572 -1.55 -19.19 20.10
N THR A 573 -0.52 -18.40 19.81
CA THR A 573 0.88 -18.76 20.06
C THR A 573 1.13 -19.00 21.54
N GLY A 574 0.57 -18.17 22.43
CA GLY A 574 0.61 -18.36 23.87
C GLY A 574 -0.09 -19.64 24.32
N ALA A 575 -1.27 -19.94 23.78
CA ALA A 575 -2.02 -21.17 24.06
C ALA A 575 -1.23 -22.41 23.65
N GLU A 576 -0.54 -22.37 22.51
CA GLU A 576 0.35 -23.44 22.06
C GLU A 576 1.56 -23.60 22.98
N CYS A 577 2.10 -22.51 23.55
CA CYS A 577 3.13 -22.60 24.60
C CYS A 577 2.62 -23.34 25.84
N VAL A 578 1.41 -23.01 26.31
CA VAL A 578 0.77 -23.69 27.46
C VAL A 578 0.49 -25.16 27.15
N ARG A 579 0.04 -25.48 25.94
CA ARG A 579 -0.18 -26.86 25.49
C ARG A 579 1.12 -27.68 25.53
N ARG A 580 2.22 -27.13 25.01
CA ARG A 580 3.54 -27.79 25.03
C ARG A 580 4.03 -28.08 26.45
N VAL A 581 3.74 -27.20 27.41
CA VAL A 581 4.08 -27.40 28.82
C VAL A 581 3.40 -28.64 29.39
N ARG A 582 2.09 -28.80 29.12
CA ARG A 582 1.33 -29.98 29.58
C ARG A 582 1.94 -31.28 29.08
N ASP A 583 2.40 -31.29 27.83
CA ASP A 583 2.80 -32.52 27.15
C ASP A 583 4.29 -32.89 27.38
N SER A 584 5.17 -31.90 27.66
CA SER A 584 6.63 -32.13 27.59
C SER A 584 7.48 -31.45 28.69
N GLU A 585 6.89 -30.67 29.61
CA GLU A 585 7.68 -29.93 30.61
C GLU A 585 8.34 -30.86 31.64
N SER A 586 9.66 -30.68 31.80
CA SER A 586 10.50 -31.51 32.67
C SER A 586 10.77 -30.90 34.04
N TRP A 587 10.43 -29.61 34.22
CA TRP A 587 10.62 -28.83 35.45
C TRP A 587 12.08 -28.77 35.91
N ASN A 588 13.00 -28.65 34.96
CA ASN A 588 14.40 -28.37 35.23
C ASN A 588 14.64 -26.86 35.32
N PRO A 589 15.56 -26.39 36.18
CA PRO A 589 15.88 -24.97 36.24
C PRO A 589 16.58 -24.54 34.95
N ARG A 590 16.28 -23.32 34.47
CA ARG A 590 16.92 -22.74 33.28
C ARG A 590 18.43 -22.59 33.47
N SER A 591 18.85 -22.08 34.62
CA SER A 591 20.25 -21.94 34.99
C SER A 591 20.42 -21.89 36.52
N LYS A 592 21.66 -21.77 37.01
CA LYS A 592 21.91 -21.59 38.45
C LYS A 592 21.41 -20.24 38.98
N THR A 593 21.42 -19.20 38.16
CA THR A 593 20.97 -17.84 38.51
C THR A 593 19.48 -17.64 38.27
N GLU A 594 18.86 -18.50 37.46
CA GLU A 594 17.44 -18.45 37.11
C GLU A 594 16.80 -19.82 37.43
N PRO A 595 16.45 -20.06 38.70
CA PRO A 595 16.04 -21.38 39.18
C PRO A 595 14.55 -21.68 38.91
N TYR A 596 14.04 -21.28 37.74
CA TYR A 596 12.67 -21.47 37.26
C TYR A 596 12.67 -22.08 35.84
N ALA A 597 11.51 -22.56 35.38
CA ALA A 597 11.38 -23.24 34.08
C ALA A 597 11.48 -22.27 32.88
N GLN A 598 12.12 -22.72 31.78
CA GLN A 598 12.23 -21.94 30.54
C GLN A 598 10.86 -21.61 29.92
N SER A 599 9.91 -22.53 29.98
CA SER A 599 8.58 -22.33 29.39
C SER A 599 7.80 -21.17 30.00
N ALA A 600 7.99 -20.88 31.29
CA ALA A 600 7.42 -19.71 31.94
C ALA A 600 8.06 -18.41 31.42
N VAL A 601 9.36 -18.43 31.13
CA VAL A 601 10.06 -17.29 30.54
C VAL A 601 9.50 -17.01 29.15
N ASP A 602 9.35 -18.04 28.32
CA ASP A 602 8.85 -17.89 26.96
C ASP A 602 7.42 -17.31 26.94
N LEU A 603 6.52 -17.86 27.77
CA LEU A 603 5.14 -17.38 27.90
C LEU A 603 5.10 -15.93 28.39
N MET A 604 5.83 -15.61 29.47
CA MET A 604 5.77 -14.27 30.05
C MET A 604 6.50 -13.22 29.20
N LYS A 605 7.54 -13.62 28.44
CA LYS A 605 8.19 -12.75 27.46
C LYS A 605 7.22 -12.42 26.33
N LEU A 606 6.51 -13.43 25.79
CA LEU A 606 5.47 -13.21 24.78
C LEU A 606 4.37 -12.28 25.31
N ALA A 607 3.87 -12.52 26.53
CA ALA A 607 2.85 -11.69 27.15
C ALA A 607 3.31 -10.24 27.32
N LYS A 608 4.53 -10.02 27.84
CA LYS A 608 5.08 -8.68 28.05
C LYS A 608 5.29 -7.93 26.73
N VAL A 609 5.95 -8.56 25.75
CA VAL A 609 6.20 -7.95 24.43
C VAL A 609 4.88 -7.60 23.73
N THR A 610 3.89 -8.49 23.77
CA THR A 610 2.58 -8.23 23.15
C THR A 610 1.86 -7.05 23.82
N MET A 611 1.95 -6.92 25.14
CA MET A 611 1.39 -5.78 25.86
C MET A 611 2.12 -4.47 25.50
N ASP A 612 3.45 -4.47 25.46
CA ASP A 612 4.24 -3.29 25.13
C ASP A 612 3.96 -2.84 23.68
N GLU A 613 3.94 -3.77 22.72
CA GLU A 613 3.59 -3.51 21.30
C GLU A 613 2.18 -2.91 21.16
N LEU A 614 1.16 -3.45 21.87
CA LEU A 614 -0.20 -2.91 21.81
C LEU A 614 -0.27 -1.47 22.33
N LEU A 615 0.50 -1.13 23.37
CA LEU A 615 0.53 0.21 23.94
C LEU A 615 1.17 1.24 23.00
N GLU A 616 2.06 0.81 22.10
CA GLU A 616 2.67 1.66 21.07
C GLU A 616 1.78 1.88 19.85
N ILE A 617 0.87 0.95 19.54
CA ILE A 617 -0.06 1.08 18.41
C ILE A 617 -1.05 2.23 18.67
N GLN A 618 -1.00 3.25 17.81
CA GLN A 618 -1.93 4.38 17.87
C GLN A 618 -3.30 3.96 17.33
N VAL A 619 -4.22 3.59 18.22
CA VAL A 619 -5.62 3.34 17.87
C VAL A 619 -6.43 4.64 18.02
N PRO A 620 -7.15 5.09 16.96
CA PRO A 620 -7.78 6.41 16.90
C PRO A 620 -8.91 6.63 17.92
N SER A 621 -9.70 5.60 18.25
CA SER A 621 -10.81 5.69 19.18
C SER A 621 -10.43 5.19 20.57
N SER A 622 -10.58 6.05 21.59
CA SER A 622 -10.23 5.69 22.98
C SER A 622 -11.07 4.54 23.53
N SER A 623 -12.34 4.43 23.15
CA SER A 623 -13.24 3.33 23.53
C SER A 623 -12.79 1.99 22.93
N CYS A 624 -12.54 1.94 21.62
CA CYS A 624 -12.07 0.73 20.95
C CYS A 624 -10.71 0.27 21.48
N ARG A 625 -9.82 1.20 21.83
CA ARG A 625 -8.54 0.88 22.45
C ARG A 625 -8.70 0.22 23.82
N GLU A 626 -9.65 0.70 24.62
CA GLU A 626 -9.94 0.12 25.93
C GLU A 626 -10.53 -1.29 25.82
N GLU A 627 -11.41 -1.53 24.84
CA GLU A 627 -11.95 -2.86 24.54
C GLU A 627 -10.85 -3.85 24.13
N LEU A 628 -9.98 -3.48 23.17
CA LEU A 628 -8.86 -4.31 22.72
C LEU A 628 -7.88 -4.59 23.87
N LEU A 629 -7.57 -3.58 24.69
CA LEU A 629 -6.71 -3.75 25.86
C LEU A 629 -7.32 -4.74 26.86
N GLN A 630 -8.62 -4.66 27.12
CA GLN A 630 -9.30 -5.58 28.03
C GLN A 630 -9.30 -7.00 27.47
N CYS A 631 -9.60 -7.19 26.18
CA CYS A 631 -9.54 -8.50 25.53
C CYS A 631 -8.14 -9.14 25.62
N LEU A 632 -7.07 -8.36 25.44
CA LEU A 632 -5.70 -8.86 25.57
C LEU A 632 -5.38 -9.26 27.02
N VAL A 633 -5.75 -8.41 27.99
CA VAL A 633 -5.56 -8.68 29.42
C VAL A 633 -6.29 -9.96 29.83
N ASP A 634 -7.55 -10.13 29.42
CA ASP A 634 -8.34 -11.33 29.69
C ASP A 634 -7.73 -12.58 29.01
N GLY A 635 -7.18 -12.42 27.80
CA GLY A 635 -6.46 -13.48 27.09
C GLY A 635 -5.21 -13.94 27.84
N ILE A 636 -4.37 -13.01 28.29
CA ILE A 636 -3.17 -13.30 29.09
C ILE A 636 -3.57 -13.89 30.44
N ASP A 637 -4.60 -13.36 31.10
CA ASP A 637 -5.14 -13.86 32.37
C ASP A 637 -5.51 -15.35 32.25
N ARG A 638 -6.24 -15.72 31.20
CA ARG A 638 -6.59 -17.13 30.92
C ARG A 638 -5.36 -18.02 30.68
N LEU A 639 -4.38 -17.56 29.91
CA LEU A 639 -3.16 -18.32 29.63
C LEU A 639 -2.33 -18.59 30.89
N VAL A 640 -2.13 -17.55 31.71
CA VAL A 640 -1.37 -17.67 32.97
C VAL A 640 -2.15 -18.51 33.99
N HIS A 641 -3.47 -18.35 34.07
CA HIS A 641 -4.33 -19.19 34.90
C HIS A 641 -4.20 -20.68 34.52
N GLN A 642 -4.29 -21.02 33.23
CA GLN A 642 -4.09 -22.40 32.76
C GLN A 642 -2.69 -22.92 33.07
N TYR A 643 -1.66 -22.10 32.87
CA TYR A 643 -0.29 -22.45 33.22
C TYR A 643 -0.15 -22.75 34.73
N ALA A 644 -0.76 -21.93 35.60
CA ALA A 644 -0.74 -22.13 37.04
C ALA A 644 -1.34 -23.49 37.45
N LEU A 645 -2.46 -23.90 36.83
CA LEU A 645 -3.06 -25.21 37.04
C LEU A 645 -2.13 -26.36 36.63
N LEU A 646 -1.41 -26.21 35.51
CA LEU A 646 -0.42 -27.21 35.08
C LEU A 646 0.75 -27.31 36.07
N VAL A 647 1.24 -26.19 36.60
CA VAL A 647 2.30 -26.20 37.62
C VAL A 647 1.82 -26.91 38.90
N ALA A 648 0.57 -26.63 39.32
CA ALA A 648 -0.06 -27.21 40.50
C ALA A 648 -0.34 -28.72 40.36
N SER A 649 -0.33 -29.29 39.15
CA SER A 649 -0.53 -30.73 38.91
C SER A 649 0.67 -31.57 39.37
N CYS A 650 0.87 -31.67 40.69
CA CYS A 650 2.02 -32.31 41.34
C CYS A 650 1.67 -33.45 42.31
N GLY A 651 0.40 -33.88 42.31
CA GLY A 651 -0.14 -34.87 43.23
C GLY A 651 -0.64 -34.22 44.52
N SER A 652 -0.94 -35.04 45.53
CA SER A 652 -1.45 -34.55 46.81
C SER A 652 -0.55 -34.98 47.97
N LYS A 653 -0.62 -34.24 49.09
CA LYS A 653 0.17 -34.58 50.27
C LYS A 653 -0.17 -35.94 50.87
N GLU A 654 -1.43 -36.38 50.75
CA GLU A 654 -1.90 -37.66 51.30
C GLU A 654 -1.19 -38.85 50.65
N SER A 655 -0.65 -38.69 49.44
CA SER A 655 0.13 -39.74 48.76
C SER A 655 1.45 -40.07 49.46
N TYR A 656 1.96 -39.19 50.34
CA TYR A 656 3.21 -39.39 51.07
C TYR A 656 3.01 -39.80 52.53
N VAL A 657 1.84 -39.51 53.13
CA VAL A 657 1.59 -39.80 54.54
C VAL A 657 1.34 -41.30 54.72
N PRO A 658 2.10 -42.01 55.59
CA PRO A 658 1.94 -43.45 55.77
C PRO A 658 0.55 -43.82 56.33
N PRO A 659 0.06 -45.05 56.06
CA PRO A 659 -1.16 -45.55 56.69
C PRO A 659 -0.95 -45.70 58.21
N LEU A 660 -2.01 -45.46 58.99
CA LEU A 660 -1.94 -45.61 60.44
C LEU A 660 -1.73 -47.09 60.80
N PRO A 661 -0.79 -47.41 61.71
CA PRO A 661 -0.62 -48.78 62.18
C PRO A 661 -1.86 -49.23 62.98
N PRO A 662 -2.12 -50.55 63.05
CA PRO A 662 -3.19 -51.09 63.88
C PRO A 662 -2.99 -50.71 65.35
N LEU A 663 -4.09 -50.42 66.04
CA LEU A 663 -4.06 -50.13 67.47
C LEU A 663 -3.64 -51.39 68.25
N THR A 664 -2.59 -51.26 69.05
CA THR A 664 -2.05 -52.33 69.88
C THR A 664 -1.76 -51.78 71.26
N ARG A 665 -1.83 -52.63 72.29
CA ARG A 665 -1.39 -52.28 73.65
C ARG A 665 0.05 -52.73 73.90
N CYS A 666 0.79 -51.97 74.71
CA CYS A 666 2.17 -52.29 75.07
C CYS A 666 2.27 -53.66 75.78
N ASN A 667 3.29 -54.44 75.41
CA ASN A 667 3.57 -55.74 76.01
C ASN A 667 4.54 -55.56 77.18
N GLN A 668 4.05 -55.76 78.41
CA GLN A 668 4.88 -55.71 79.63
C GLN A 668 5.29 -57.09 80.14
N ASP A 669 4.88 -58.17 79.47
CA ASP A 669 5.16 -59.53 79.89
C ASP A 669 6.56 -59.94 79.40
N SER A 670 7.60 -59.38 80.02
CA SER A 670 8.86 -60.07 80.31
C SER A 670 9.83 -59.11 81.00
N LYS A 671 9.77 -59.03 82.34
CA LYS A 671 10.91 -58.61 83.17
C LYS A 671 12.19 -59.43 82.84
N LEU A 672 12.03 -60.59 82.20
CA LEU A 672 13.08 -61.44 81.64
C LEU A 672 13.89 -60.75 80.51
N VAL A 673 13.30 -59.95 79.63
CA VAL A 673 14.04 -59.33 78.51
C VAL A 673 14.91 -58.15 78.98
N GLN A 674 14.50 -57.43 80.02
CA GLN A 674 15.34 -56.37 80.64
C GLN A 674 16.54 -56.93 81.41
N LEU A 675 16.43 -58.15 81.95
CA LEU A 675 17.53 -58.87 82.60
C LEU A 675 18.56 -59.37 81.59
N TRP A 676 18.14 -59.84 80.41
CA TRP A 676 19.06 -60.27 79.36
C TRP A 676 19.73 -59.08 78.64
N ARG A 677 19.04 -57.95 78.52
CA ARG A 677 19.60 -56.72 77.91
C ARG A 677 20.61 -55.99 78.81
N LYS A 678 20.61 -56.26 80.12
CA LYS A 678 21.60 -55.74 81.08
C LYS A 678 22.79 -56.68 81.32
N ALA A 679 22.78 -57.89 80.76
CA ALA A 679 23.81 -58.91 80.99
C ALA A 679 24.59 -59.33 79.73
N ALA A 680 24.29 -58.78 78.55
CA ALA A 680 25.03 -59.09 77.33
C ALA A 680 26.19 -58.08 77.10
N PRO A 681 27.43 -58.54 76.84
CA PRO A 681 28.54 -57.67 76.43
C PRO A 681 28.34 -57.17 74.99
N PRO A 682 29.00 -56.06 74.58
CA PRO A 682 28.79 -55.47 73.26
C PRO A 682 29.49 -56.29 72.17
N CYS A 683 28.82 -56.40 71.02
CA CYS A 683 29.29 -56.86 69.69
C CYS A 683 29.31 -58.38 69.42
N GLN A 684 28.45 -58.85 68.49
CA GLN A 684 28.82 -59.20 67.11
C GLN A 684 27.58 -59.70 66.31
N ALA A 685 27.67 -59.54 64.99
CA ALA A 685 26.60 -59.73 64.01
C ALA A 685 26.36 -61.19 63.59
N GLY A 686 25.14 -61.47 63.14
CA GLY A 686 24.82 -62.52 62.17
C GLY A 686 24.20 -63.81 62.72
N ALA A 687 22.91 -64.02 62.45
CA ALA A 687 22.34 -65.24 61.85
C ALA A 687 20.81 -65.26 61.99
N ASP A 688 20.16 -65.62 60.89
CA ASP A 688 18.73 -65.53 60.59
C ASP A 688 17.85 -66.57 61.28
N SER A 689 16.53 -66.29 61.34
CA SER A 689 15.45 -67.28 61.12
C SER A 689 14.09 -66.62 60.89
N HIS A 690 13.74 -66.48 59.61
CA HIS A 690 12.44 -66.54 58.93
C HIS A 690 11.12 -66.57 59.74
N LEU A 691 10.16 -65.70 59.35
CA LEU A 691 8.83 -66.08 58.80
C LEU A 691 8.10 -64.85 58.19
N SER A 692 8.17 -64.79 56.86
CA SER A 692 7.33 -64.19 55.79
C SER A 692 6.16 -63.23 56.10
N CYS A 693 6.10 -62.07 55.40
CA CYS A 693 5.27 -61.90 54.19
C CYS A 693 5.46 -60.50 53.52
N GLY A 694 5.75 -60.46 52.21
CA GLY A 694 5.32 -59.36 51.31
C GLY A 694 6.37 -58.41 50.69
N GLY A 695 7.15 -58.89 49.72
CA GLY A 695 7.60 -58.14 48.52
C GLY A 695 8.55 -56.94 48.66
N VAL A 696 9.87 -57.19 48.60
CA VAL A 696 10.89 -56.17 48.30
C VAL A 696 11.88 -56.71 47.28
N VAL A 697 12.13 -55.88 46.27
CA VAL A 697 13.11 -56.02 45.18
C VAL A 697 14.53 -56.03 45.74
N ASP A 698 15.36 -56.93 45.22
CA ASP A 698 16.78 -57.09 45.49
C ASP A 698 17.55 -55.76 45.55
N ILE A 699 18.26 -55.54 46.67
CA ILE A 699 19.47 -54.72 46.67
C ILE A 699 20.59 -55.52 47.31
N ALA A 700 21.50 -55.94 46.45
CA ALA A 700 22.77 -56.53 46.79
C ALA A 700 23.60 -55.65 47.72
N THR A 701 24.23 -56.35 48.66
CA THR A 701 25.38 -55.98 49.48
C THR A 701 26.27 -54.83 48.97
N SER A 702 26.38 -53.76 49.76
CA SER A 702 27.59 -52.92 49.78
C SER A 702 27.79 -52.26 51.14
N SER A 703 28.90 -52.60 51.76
CA SER A 703 29.49 -51.94 52.92
C SER A 703 29.69 -50.45 52.66
N LYS A 704 28.96 -49.58 53.36
CA LYS A 704 29.35 -48.17 53.63
C LYS A 704 28.48 -47.59 54.74
N LEU A 705 28.96 -47.78 55.98
CA LEU A 705 28.71 -46.85 57.06
C LEU A 705 29.45 -45.53 56.73
N THR A 706 28.92 -44.74 55.80
CA THR A 706 29.43 -43.40 55.49
C THR A 706 28.37 -42.59 54.76
N ARG A 707 27.96 -41.48 55.40
CA ARG A 707 27.05 -40.39 54.96
C ARG A 707 25.54 -40.67 55.07
N LEU A 708 25.03 -40.47 56.29
CA LEU A 708 23.71 -39.84 56.52
C LEU A 708 23.69 -38.44 55.88
N VAL A 709 23.65 -38.35 54.55
CA VAL A 709 23.33 -37.12 53.83
C VAL A 709 21.88 -37.23 53.43
N ALA A 710 21.06 -36.30 53.90
CA ALA A 710 19.73 -36.10 53.37
C ALA A 710 19.88 -35.66 51.90
N ALA A 711 19.85 -36.61 50.96
CA ALA A 711 19.84 -36.28 49.55
C ALA A 711 18.39 -35.91 49.19
N THR A 712 18.06 -34.62 49.22
CA THR A 712 16.79 -34.12 48.66
C THR A 712 16.63 -34.70 47.26
N SER A 713 15.56 -35.47 47.04
CA SER A 713 15.42 -36.24 45.81
C SER A 713 15.23 -35.33 44.60
N ARG A 714 15.56 -35.83 43.40
CA ARG A 714 15.28 -35.10 42.15
C ARG A 714 13.81 -34.71 42.01
N GLY A 715 12.89 -35.53 42.55
CA GLY A 715 11.46 -35.21 42.59
C GLY A 715 11.16 -33.98 43.44
N THR A 716 11.76 -33.87 44.62
CA THR A 716 11.59 -32.72 45.52
C THR A 716 12.24 -31.46 44.93
N GLN A 717 13.41 -31.59 44.29
CA GLN A 717 14.05 -30.49 43.57
C GLN A 717 13.18 -29.92 42.44
N ARG A 718 12.49 -30.78 41.68
CA ARG A 718 11.55 -30.33 40.63
C ARG A 718 10.36 -29.55 41.20
N LEU A 719 9.88 -29.89 42.40
CA LEU A 719 8.84 -29.12 43.09
C LEU A 719 9.35 -27.74 43.51
N TYR A 720 10.61 -27.61 43.91
CA TYR A 720 11.22 -26.30 44.17
C TYR A 720 11.32 -25.44 42.91
N VAL A 721 11.69 -26.02 41.77
CA VAL A 721 11.69 -25.31 40.48
C VAL A 721 10.28 -24.86 40.11
N ARG A 722 9.25 -25.70 40.31
CA ARG A 722 7.85 -25.32 40.12
C ARG A 722 7.45 -24.14 41.01
N LEU A 723 7.83 -24.16 42.28
CA LEU A 723 7.54 -23.06 43.22
C LEU A 723 8.23 -21.75 42.80
N ASN A 724 9.49 -21.80 42.39
CA ASN A 724 10.21 -20.64 41.83
C ASN A 724 9.55 -20.13 40.55
N THR A 725 9.06 -21.04 39.71
CA THR A 725 8.35 -20.70 38.46
C THR A 725 7.09 -19.91 38.76
N LEU A 726 6.29 -20.30 39.76
CA LEU A 726 5.09 -19.55 40.17
C LEU A 726 5.44 -18.13 40.67
N HIS A 727 6.49 -18.00 41.48
CA HIS A 727 6.93 -16.69 41.97
C HIS A 727 7.48 -15.80 40.84
N TYR A 728 8.13 -16.39 39.84
CA TYR A 728 8.54 -15.69 38.62
C TYR A 728 7.32 -15.18 37.85
N LEU A 729 6.31 -16.02 37.61
CA LEU A 729 5.06 -15.62 36.95
C LEU A 729 4.38 -14.46 37.67
N LEU A 730 4.24 -14.54 39.00
CA LEU A 730 3.68 -13.46 39.84
C LEU A 730 4.48 -12.15 39.68
N ALA A 731 5.81 -12.22 39.67
CA ALA A 731 6.66 -11.04 39.53
C ALA A 731 6.50 -10.36 38.16
N VAL A 732 6.47 -11.12 37.07
CA VAL A 732 6.29 -10.55 35.72
C VAL A 732 4.86 -10.04 35.52
N LEU A 733 3.84 -10.76 36.01
CA LEU A 733 2.44 -10.34 35.94
C LEU A 733 2.22 -9.01 36.68
N HIS A 734 2.87 -8.83 37.83
CA HIS A 734 2.86 -7.55 38.55
C HIS A 734 3.57 -6.43 37.76
N SER A 735 4.64 -6.73 37.02
CA SER A 735 5.29 -5.75 36.15
C SER A 735 4.37 -5.28 35.02
N ILE A 736 3.61 -6.19 34.41
CA ILE A 736 2.66 -5.86 33.34
C ILE A 736 1.52 -4.98 33.90
N ASP A 737 0.97 -5.34 35.06
CA ASP A 737 -0.06 -4.57 35.76
C ASP A 737 0.40 -3.14 36.15
N ARG A 738 1.66 -2.99 36.55
CA ARG A 738 2.24 -1.65 36.77
C ARG A 738 2.34 -0.84 35.47
N ALA A 739 2.77 -1.44 34.37
CA ALA A 739 2.88 -0.75 33.07
C ALA A 739 1.50 -0.25 32.59
N LEU A 740 0.47 -1.09 32.74
CA LEU A 740 -0.93 -0.75 32.51
C LEU A 740 -1.39 0.42 33.37
N SER A 741 -1.08 0.38 34.66
CA SER A 741 -1.44 1.42 35.62
C SER A 741 -0.72 2.76 35.33
N SER A 742 0.53 2.74 34.88
CA SER A 742 1.28 3.95 34.51
C SER A 742 0.78 4.59 33.22
N SER A 743 0.38 3.78 32.23
CA SER A 743 -0.22 4.27 30.97
C SER A 743 -1.61 4.90 31.20
N ALA A 744 -2.36 4.38 32.18
CA ALA A 744 -3.69 4.88 32.53
C ALA A 744 -3.69 6.17 33.40
N HIS A 745 -2.56 6.60 33.96
CA HIS A 745 -2.51 7.78 34.85
C HIS A 745 -2.70 9.14 34.14
N GLN A 746 -2.89 9.16 32.81
CA GLN A 746 -3.25 10.37 32.07
C GLN A 746 -4.75 10.59 31.86
N ARG A 747 -5.67 9.70 32.32
CA ARG A 747 -7.11 9.90 32.12
C ARG A 747 -7.96 9.58 33.35
N HIS A 748 -8.74 10.58 33.78
CA HIS A 748 -9.63 10.59 34.93
C HIS A 748 -10.89 9.71 34.75
N HIS A 749 -10.79 8.39 34.71
CA HIS A 749 -11.96 7.51 34.90
C HIS A 749 -11.61 6.30 35.76
N ARG A 750 -11.65 6.52 37.09
CA ARG A 750 -11.28 5.54 38.13
C ARG A 750 -12.48 4.90 38.85
N ARG A 751 -13.61 4.66 38.16
CA ARG A 751 -14.75 3.97 38.78
C ARG A 751 -15.09 2.72 37.97
N ALA A 752 -14.76 1.56 38.55
CA ALA A 752 -15.11 0.20 38.13
C ALA A 752 -14.21 -0.54 37.12
N ARG A 753 -12.88 -0.41 37.20
CA ARG A 753 -12.00 -1.49 36.69
C ARG A 753 -11.81 -2.52 37.80
N SER A 754 -12.19 -3.78 37.56
CA SER A 754 -11.71 -4.89 38.37
C SER A 754 -10.18 -4.95 38.25
N SER A 755 -9.50 -5.51 39.24
CA SER A 755 -8.03 -5.64 39.20
C SER A 755 -7.59 -6.39 37.94
N ALA A 756 -6.50 -5.97 37.29
CA ALA A 756 -5.99 -6.76 36.18
C ALA A 756 -5.54 -8.14 36.69
N PHE A 757 -5.89 -9.18 35.92
CA PHE A 757 -5.54 -10.58 36.19
C PHE A 757 -6.26 -11.22 37.38
N ASP A 758 -7.58 -11.06 37.43
CA ASP A 758 -8.44 -11.56 38.52
C ASP A 758 -8.46 -13.11 38.63
N HIS A 759 -8.19 -13.85 37.56
CA HIS A 759 -8.18 -15.33 37.62
C HIS A 759 -6.76 -15.90 37.80
N ALA A 760 -5.74 -15.28 37.22
CA ALA A 760 -4.38 -15.76 37.26
C ALA A 760 -3.75 -15.57 38.65
N ARG A 761 -3.92 -14.41 39.30
CA ARG A 761 -3.29 -14.15 40.61
C ARG A 761 -3.77 -15.12 41.69
N PRO A 762 -5.09 -15.32 41.91
CA PRO A 762 -5.54 -16.27 42.93
C PRO A 762 -5.13 -17.72 42.60
N ALA A 763 -5.09 -18.09 41.31
CA ALA A 763 -4.64 -19.41 40.89
C ALA A 763 -3.14 -19.63 41.14
N LEU A 764 -2.30 -18.61 40.89
CA LEU A 764 -0.87 -18.64 41.19
C LEU A 764 -0.61 -18.72 42.71
N ASP A 765 -1.34 -17.96 43.52
CA ASP A 765 -1.23 -18.00 44.98
C ASP A 765 -1.67 -19.36 45.53
N ALA A 766 -2.80 -19.89 45.05
CA ALA A 766 -3.26 -21.24 45.42
C ALA A 766 -2.27 -22.33 45.00
N ALA A 767 -1.68 -22.22 43.79
CA ALA A 767 -0.65 -23.13 43.32
C ALA A 767 0.63 -23.03 44.18
N CYS A 768 1.02 -21.83 44.63
CA CYS A 768 2.18 -21.65 45.50
C CYS A 768 1.99 -22.39 46.83
N LEU A 769 0.81 -22.25 47.44
CA LEU A 769 0.44 -22.96 48.67
C LEU A 769 0.48 -24.48 48.45
N HIS A 770 -0.20 -24.97 47.41
CA HIS A 770 -0.31 -26.39 47.13
C HIS A 770 1.04 -27.05 46.81
N VAL A 771 1.85 -26.46 45.92
CA VAL A 771 3.17 -27.00 45.56
C VAL A 771 4.12 -26.96 46.77
N SER A 772 4.04 -25.91 47.60
CA SER A 772 4.83 -25.83 48.85
C SER A 772 4.46 -26.95 49.81
N GLU A 773 3.16 -27.20 50.01
CA GLU A 773 2.65 -28.28 50.86
C GLU A 773 3.11 -29.66 50.34
N VAL A 774 2.87 -29.97 49.06
CA VAL A 774 3.28 -31.25 48.46
C VAL A 774 4.80 -31.44 48.56
N SER A 775 5.59 -30.39 48.34
CA SER A 775 7.05 -30.44 48.46
C SER A 775 7.51 -30.72 49.90
N ALA A 776 6.83 -30.14 50.89
CA ALA A 776 7.12 -30.33 52.30
C ALA A 776 6.81 -31.75 52.77
N TYR A 777 5.63 -32.28 52.45
CA TYR A 777 5.25 -33.64 52.82
C TYR A 777 6.12 -34.68 52.13
N ARG A 778 6.48 -34.47 50.85
CA ARG A 778 7.45 -35.31 50.16
C ARG A 778 8.82 -35.27 50.85
N LEU A 779 9.32 -34.09 51.21
CA LEU A 779 10.61 -33.97 51.88
C LEU A 779 10.63 -34.70 53.23
N VAL A 780 9.56 -34.56 54.03
CA VAL A 780 9.48 -35.09 55.39
C VAL A 780 9.16 -36.59 55.41
N PHE A 781 8.09 -37.01 54.73
CA PHE A 781 7.56 -38.38 54.81
C PHE A 781 8.13 -39.34 53.75
N LEU A 782 8.87 -38.85 52.75
CA LEU A 782 9.55 -39.69 51.77
C LEU A 782 11.07 -39.54 51.86
N ASP A 783 11.62 -38.36 51.55
CA ASP A 783 13.07 -38.17 51.48
C ASP A 783 13.75 -38.30 52.86
N SER A 784 13.07 -37.83 53.92
CA SER A 784 13.57 -37.85 55.30
C SER A 784 12.88 -38.88 56.20
N ALA A 785 12.09 -39.79 55.60
CA ALA A 785 11.23 -40.73 56.31
C ALA A 785 11.99 -41.59 57.32
N HIS A 786 13.20 -42.03 56.95
CA HIS A 786 14.04 -42.83 57.84
C HIS A 786 14.36 -42.08 59.14
N ALA A 787 14.81 -40.84 59.06
CA ALA A 787 15.23 -40.07 60.23
C ALA A 787 14.05 -39.51 61.04
N LEU A 788 13.02 -38.98 60.37
CA LEU A 788 11.90 -38.29 61.01
C LEU A 788 10.72 -39.20 61.36
N HIS A 789 10.57 -40.33 60.69
CA HIS A 789 9.40 -41.19 60.86
C HIS A 789 9.72 -42.64 61.28
N GLN A 790 10.87 -43.23 60.89
CA GLN A 790 11.19 -44.64 61.19
C GLN A 790 12.15 -44.80 62.38
N ALA A 791 13.22 -44.01 62.45
CA ALA A 791 14.27 -44.15 63.47
C ALA A 791 13.94 -43.43 64.80
N LEU A 792 13.17 -42.34 64.74
CA LEU A 792 12.85 -41.53 65.92
C LEU A 792 12.11 -42.38 66.97
N TYR A 793 12.65 -42.45 68.19
CA TYR A 793 12.19 -43.26 69.34
C TYR A 793 12.10 -44.77 69.11
N GLN A 794 12.73 -45.29 68.04
CA GLN A 794 12.78 -46.72 67.79
C GLN A 794 13.55 -47.44 68.91
N GLY A 795 12.91 -48.39 69.59
CA GLY A 795 13.47 -49.07 70.76
C GLY A 795 13.31 -48.34 72.09
N GLY A 796 12.55 -47.23 72.12
CA GLY A 796 12.29 -46.41 73.31
C GLY A 796 13.03 -45.06 73.30
N VAL A 797 12.89 -44.28 74.38
CA VAL A 797 13.50 -42.95 74.52
C VAL A 797 14.95 -43.06 75.02
N VAL A 798 15.81 -43.67 74.20
CA VAL A 798 17.25 -43.83 74.43
C VAL A 798 18.04 -42.77 73.67
N SER A 799 19.20 -42.34 74.17
CA SER A 799 20.02 -41.22 73.63
C SER A 799 20.22 -41.26 72.11
N ASP A 800 20.46 -42.43 71.51
CA ASP A 800 20.72 -42.58 70.07
C ASP A 800 19.46 -42.56 69.19
N ALA A 801 18.27 -42.76 69.78
CA ALA A 801 16.97 -42.74 69.10
C ALA A 801 16.22 -41.40 69.28
N ARG A 802 16.80 -40.40 69.96
CA ARG A 802 16.23 -39.04 70.16
C ARG A 802 16.25 -38.21 68.88
N ILE A 803 15.66 -37.02 68.88
CA ILE A 803 15.48 -36.18 67.67
C ILE A 803 16.78 -35.67 67.02
N ARG A 804 17.93 -35.69 67.71
CA ARG A 804 19.17 -35.05 67.23
C ARG A 804 19.62 -35.47 65.82
N PRO A 805 19.61 -36.76 65.42
CA PRO A 805 19.91 -37.16 64.04
C PRO A 805 18.92 -36.59 63.02
N ALA A 806 17.63 -36.54 63.36
CA ALA A 806 16.59 -35.97 62.51
C ALA A 806 16.75 -34.46 62.33
N LEU A 807 17.13 -33.73 63.39
CA LEU A 807 17.43 -32.29 63.29
C LEU A 807 18.64 -32.01 62.38
N ARG A 808 19.66 -32.87 62.37
CA ARG A 808 20.80 -32.73 61.45
C ARG A 808 20.38 -32.90 59.99
N VAL A 809 19.57 -33.92 59.70
CA VAL A 809 18.99 -34.17 58.36
C VAL A 809 18.14 -32.96 57.94
N MET A 810 17.25 -32.49 58.81
CA MET A 810 16.39 -31.34 58.52
C MET A 810 17.19 -30.05 58.30
N LYS A 811 18.22 -29.78 59.11
CA LYS A 811 19.11 -28.62 58.92
C LYS A 811 19.80 -28.64 57.54
N GLN A 812 20.26 -29.79 57.08
CA GLN A 812 20.85 -29.95 55.75
C GLN A 812 19.81 -29.72 54.65
N SER A 813 18.62 -30.31 54.79
CA SER A 813 17.52 -30.14 53.84
C SER A 813 17.05 -28.70 53.72
N LEU A 814 16.93 -27.97 54.85
CA LEU A 814 16.54 -26.55 54.87
C LEU A 814 17.62 -25.66 54.26
N ALA A 815 18.91 -25.94 54.53
CA ALA A 815 20.01 -25.22 53.89
C ALA A 815 20.02 -25.44 52.36
N PHE A 816 19.75 -26.67 51.91
CA PHE A 816 19.63 -26.97 50.48
C PHE A 816 18.40 -26.28 49.87
N LEU A 817 17.24 -26.33 50.52
CA LEU A 817 16.01 -25.62 50.11
C LEU A 817 16.29 -24.13 49.92
N ALA A 818 16.96 -23.47 50.88
CA ALA A 818 17.31 -22.05 50.79
C ALA A 818 18.29 -21.75 49.64
N SER A 819 19.13 -22.72 49.23
CA SER A 819 20.05 -22.55 48.09
C SER A 819 19.38 -22.70 46.72
N VAL A 820 18.23 -23.37 46.65
CA VAL A 820 17.51 -23.63 45.38
C VAL A 820 16.34 -22.66 45.19
N LEU A 821 15.63 -22.33 46.27
CA LEU A 821 14.48 -21.43 46.21
C LEU A 821 14.89 -19.96 46.18
N SER A 822 14.17 -19.18 45.38
CA SER A 822 14.24 -17.72 45.41
C SER A 822 13.83 -17.17 46.78
N GLU A 823 14.39 -16.03 47.19
CA GLU A 823 14.13 -15.40 48.49
C GLU A 823 12.64 -15.24 48.80
N ARG A 824 11.82 -14.94 47.78
CA ARG A 824 10.37 -14.76 47.93
C ARG A 824 9.62 -16.06 48.21
N ALA A 825 10.13 -17.19 47.72
CA ALA A 825 9.50 -18.50 47.88
C ALA A 825 9.86 -19.19 49.21
N GLN A 826 11.00 -18.82 49.81
CA GLN A 826 11.53 -19.48 51.00
C GLN A 826 10.60 -19.44 52.23
N PRO A 827 10.00 -18.30 52.63
CA PRO A 827 9.20 -18.25 53.87
C PRO A 827 8.01 -19.20 53.85
N LEU A 828 7.32 -19.29 52.71
CA LEU A 828 6.18 -20.19 52.55
C LEU A 828 6.63 -21.66 52.58
N ALA A 829 7.68 -22.00 51.83
CA ALA A 829 8.18 -23.37 51.78
C ALA A 829 8.69 -23.87 53.14
N VAL A 830 9.46 -23.03 53.86
CA VAL A 830 9.98 -23.37 55.19
C VAL A 830 8.84 -23.56 56.20
N ARG A 831 7.79 -22.73 56.13
CA ARG A 831 6.59 -22.87 56.96
C ARG A 831 5.87 -24.20 56.71
N GLU A 832 5.70 -24.61 55.46
CA GLU A 832 5.06 -25.89 55.15
C GLU A 832 5.93 -27.09 55.56
N VAL A 833 7.26 -26.99 55.41
CA VAL A 833 8.19 -28.02 55.94
C VAL A 833 8.10 -28.13 57.46
N MET A 834 7.94 -27.01 58.15
CA MET A 834 7.72 -26.99 59.60
C MET A 834 6.45 -27.75 59.98
N LYS A 835 5.31 -27.40 59.36
CA LYS A 835 4.02 -28.08 59.61
C LYS A 835 4.13 -29.58 59.39
N ALA A 836 4.68 -30.00 58.25
CA ALA A 836 4.89 -31.41 57.95
C ALA A 836 5.82 -32.10 58.96
N SER A 837 6.85 -31.40 59.47
CA SER A 837 7.77 -31.93 60.48
C SER A 837 7.11 -32.10 61.85
N VAL A 838 6.27 -31.16 62.26
CA VAL A 838 5.48 -31.24 63.50
C VAL A 838 4.45 -32.36 63.40
N GLU A 839 3.78 -32.49 62.25
CA GLU A 839 2.86 -33.60 62.00
C GLU A 839 3.60 -34.94 62.06
N ALA A 840 4.73 -35.08 61.37
CA ALA A 840 5.54 -36.31 61.42
C ALA A 840 5.98 -36.65 62.85
N PHE A 841 6.40 -35.66 63.63
CA PHE A 841 6.74 -35.84 65.03
C PHE A 841 5.55 -36.38 65.85
N LEU A 842 4.36 -35.81 65.68
CA LEU A 842 3.15 -36.31 66.34
C LEU A 842 2.73 -37.70 65.84
N THR A 843 2.85 -37.99 64.54
CA THR A 843 2.62 -39.32 63.98
C THR A 843 3.57 -40.33 64.60
N VAL A 844 4.84 -39.99 64.84
CA VAL A 844 5.80 -40.88 65.51
C VAL A 844 5.35 -41.21 66.94
N VAL A 845 4.89 -40.20 67.68
CA VAL A 845 4.48 -40.34 69.08
C VAL A 845 3.16 -41.11 69.23
N LEU A 846 2.18 -40.88 68.35
CA LEU A 846 0.82 -41.41 68.46
C LEU A 846 0.52 -42.61 67.57
N ALA A 847 1.33 -42.82 66.53
CA ALA A 847 1.07 -43.75 65.44
C ALA A 847 2.37 -44.32 64.85
N GLY A 848 3.40 -44.49 65.68
CA GLY A 848 4.76 -44.84 65.26
C GLY A 848 5.07 -46.32 65.03
N GLY A 849 4.08 -47.20 65.15
CA GLY A 849 4.25 -48.66 65.01
C GLY A 849 4.74 -49.34 66.28
N SER A 850 5.01 -50.65 66.20
CA SER A 850 5.30 -51.47 67.38
C SER A 850 6.65 -51.17 68.05
N GLY A 851 7.57 -50.48 67.38
CA GLY A 851 8.91 -50.20 67.90
C GLY A 851 9.00 -49.17 69.03
N ARG A 852 7.90 -48.52 69.46
CA ARG A 852 7.92 -47.34 70.33
C ARG A 852 7.00 -47.45 71.53
N ALA A 853 7.49 -47.22 72.73
CA ALA A 853 6.67 -47.12 73.94
C ALA A 853 7.20 -45.98 74.82
N PHE A 854 6.30 -45.31 75.55
CA PHE A 854 6.62 -44.12 76.32
C PHE A 854 6.12 -44.26 77.77
N GLY A 855 7.04 -44.15 78.72
CA GLY A 855 6.73 -43.98 80.14
C GLY A 855 6.38 -42.53 80.47
N ARG A 856 5.89 -42.29 81.69
CA ARG A 856 5.62 -40.92 82.17
C ARG A 856 6.91 -40.09 82.33
N ALA A 857 8.00 -40.74 82.72
CA ALA A 857 9.31 -40.11 82.86
C ALA A 857 9.88 -39.60 81.52
N ASP A 858 9.45 -40.17 80.39
CA ASP A 858 9.94 -39.81 79.07
C ASP A 858 9.39 -38.47 78.55
N TYR A 859 8.35 -37.92 79.18
CA TYR A 859 7.73 -36.65 78.76
C TYR A 859 8.73 -35.51 78.65
N GLY A 860 9.60 -35.32 79.64
CA GLY A 860 10.56 -34.21 79.64
C GLY A 860 11.53 -34.27 78.46
N ALA A 861 11.96 -35.49 78.11
CA ALA A 861 12.80 -35.77 76.95
C ALA A 861 12.08 -35.47 75.63
N VAL A 862 10.83 -35.92 75.47
CA VAL A 862 10.04 -35.68 74.24
C VAL A 862 9.68 -34.19 74.07
N ALA A 863 9.41 -33.47 75.17
CA ALA A 863 9.14 -32.03 75.15
C ALA A 863 10.39 -31.19 74.80
N GLU A 864 11.57 -31.58 75.30
CA GLU A 864 12.85 -30.97 74.93
C GLU A 864 13.16 -31.17 73.42
N ASP A 865 12.82 -32.34 72.89
CA ASP A 865 12.99 -32.66 71.47
C ASP A 865 12.11 -31.78 70.58
N LEU A 866 10.84 -31.56 70.96
CA LEU A 866 9.94 -30.61 70.27
C LEU A 866 10.46 -29.17 70.36
N SER A 867 10.99 -28.76 71.51
CA SER A 867 11.61 -27.44 71.70
C SER A 867 12.86 -27.25 70.83
N SER A 868 13.60 -28.33 70.58
CA SER A 868 14.76 -28.32 69.69
C SER A 868 14.35 -28.23 68.21
N LEU A 869 13.20 -28.82 67.84
CA LEU A 869 12.60 -28.65 66.52
C LEU A 869 12.14 -27.19 66.30
N LYS A 870 11.48 -26.57 67.28
CA LYS A 870 11.11 -25.13 67.26
C LYS A 870 12.31 -24.24 66.95
N ARG A 871 13.38 -24.37 67.76
CA ARG A 871 14.62 -23.58 67.62
C ARG A 871 15.25 -23.72 66.23
N LEU A 872 15.18 -24.90 65.62
CA LEU A 872 15.67 -25.11 64.26
C LEU A 872 14.93 -24.20 63.28
N PHE A 873 13.61 -24.18 63.27
CA PHE A 873 12.84 -23.39 62.32
C PHE A 873 12.95 -21.88 62.55
N CYS A 874 13.06 -21.42 63.80
CA CYS A 874 13.39 -20.03 64.10
C CYS A 874 14.76 -19.62 63.49
N SER A 875 15.74 -20.52 63.48
CA SER A 875 17.07 -20.26 62.89
C SER A 875 17.06 -20.17 61.35
N PHE A 876 15.97 -20.56 60.69
CA PHE A 876 15.78 -20.47 59.24
C PHE A 876 14.76 -19.38 58.84
N GLY A 877 14.59 -18.36 59.69
CA GLY A 877 13.90 -17.11 59.32
C GLY A 877 12.38 -17.14 59.45
N LEU A 878 11.79 -18.17 60.08
CA LEU A 878 10.37 -18.11 60.46
C LEU A 878 10.17 -17.21 61.69
N PRO A 879 9.16 -16.32 61.69
CA PRO A 879 8.83 -15.53 62.87
C PRO A 879 8.47 -16.43 64.05
N GLU A 880 9.00 -16.11 65.24
CA GLU A 880 8.77 -16.90 66.46
C GLU A 880 7.28 -17.08 66.74
N GLU A 881 6.46 -16.03 66.58
CA GLU A 881 5.00 -16.12 66.71
C GLU A 881 4.35 -17.12 65.75
N ALA A 882 4.87 -17.24 64.53
CA ALA A 882 4.37 -18.20 63.55
C ALA A 882 4.76 -19.62 63.95
N VAL A 883 5.98 -19.82 64.45
CA VAL A 883 6.47 -21.10 64.95
C VAL A 883 5.65 -21.56 66.16
N GLU A 884 5.42 -20.67 67.13
CA GLU A 884 4.64 -20.93 68.33
C GLU A 884 3.20 -21.35 67.99
N ARG A 885 2.55 -20.62 67.07
CA ARG A 885 1.19 -20.94 66.64
C ARG A 885 1.06 -22.34 66.05
N GLU A 886 2.02 -22.73 65.20
CA GLU A 886 2.01 -24.05 64.56
C GLU A 886 2.34 -25.18 65.55
N VAL A 887 3.09 -24.93 66.63
CA VAL A 887 3.49 -26.00 67.59
C VAL A 887 2.55 -26.09 68.80
N ALA A 888 1.75 -25.06 69.09
CA ALA A 888 0.84 -25.04 70.24
C ALA A 888 -0.07 -26.28 70.34
N HIS A 889 -0.58 -26.76 69.21
CA HIS A 889 -1.40 -27.99 69.18
C HIS A 889 -0.59 -29.24 69.55
N ALA A 890 0.66 -29.34 69.10
CA ALA A 890 1.56 -30.44 69.43
C ALA A 890 1.95 -30.43 70.90
N GLU A 891 2.19 -29.26 71.50
CA GLU A 891 2.43 -29.12 72.94
C GLU A 891 1.21 -29.55 73.76
N GLY A 892 0.00 -29.19 73.32
CA GLY A 892 -1.24 -29.65 73.94
C GLY A 892 -1.39 -31.17 73.94
N VAL A 893 -1.00 -31.83 72.84
CA VAL A 893 -0.96 -33.30 72.72
C VAL A 893 0.13 -33.91 73.62
N LEU A 894 1.35 -33.36 73.62
CA LEU A 894 2.43 -33.85 74.46
C LEU A 894 2.12 -33.71 75.96
N ALA A 895 1.35 -32.70 76.37
CA ALA A 895 0.92 -32.54 77.75
C ALA A 895 0.08 -33.73 78.27
N LEU A 896 -0.58 -34.50 77.38
CA LEU A 896 -1.23 -35.77 77.75
C LEU A 896 -0.21 -36.82 78.19
N MET A 897 1.00 -36.81 77.63
CA MET A 897 2.07 -37.74 78.01
C MET A 897 2.57 -37.50 79.45
N ALA A 898 2.40 -36.29 79.99
CA ALA A 898 2.77 -35.95 81.37
C ALA A 898 1.74 -36.43 82.41
N LEU A 899 0.50 -36.69 82.00
CA LEU A 899 -0.58 -37.09 82.90
C LEU A 899 -0.37 -38.52 83.44
N PRO A 900 -0.80 -38.79 84.69
CA PRO A 900 -0.97 -40.15 85.19
C PRO A 900 -1.94 -40.95 84.33
N THR A 901 -1.73 -42.27 84.25
CA THR A 901 -2.52 -43.18 83.42
C THR A 901 -4.00 -43.17 83.82
N GLU A 902 -4.31 -43.03 85.10
CA GLU A 902 -5.68 -42.97 85.62
C GLU A 902 -6.42 -41.75 85.07
N LYS A 903 -5.77 -40.59 85.05
CA LYS A 903 -6.36 -39.36 84.51
C LYS A 903 -6.59 -39.43 83.00
N LEU A 904 -5.72 -40.12 82.27
CA LEU A 904 -5.90 -40.36 80.82
C LEU A 904 -7.09 -41.28 80.54
N ILE A 905 -7.32 -42.27 81.40
CA ILE A 905 -8.50 -43.15 81.32
C ILE A 905 -9.76 -42.35 81.61
N ASP A 906 -9.78 -41.52 82.65
CA ASP A 906 -10.92 -40.66 82.98
C ASP A 906 -11.22 -39.65 81.87
N GLU A 907 -10.18 -39.02 81.30
CA GLU A 907 -10.29 -38.09 80.17
C GLU A 907 -10.88 -38.79 78.94
N LEU A 908 -10.44 -40.01 78.63
CA LEU A 908 -11.03 -40.81 77.53
C LEU A 908 -12.48 -41.18 77.83
N LEU A 909 -12.81 -41.65 79.03
CA LEU A 909 -14.16 -42.08 79.41
C LEU A 909 -15.16 -40.91 79.43
N SER A 910 -14.70 -39.69 79.73
CA SER A 910 -15.54 -38.49 79.68
C SER A 910 -16.15 -38.24 78.30
N HIS A 911 -15.48 -38.66 77.22
CA HIS A 911 -15.99 -38.59 75.85
C HIS A 911 -17.07 -39.64 75.54
N TYR A 912 -17.16 -40.70 76.35
CA TYR A 912 -18.18 -41.75 76.23
C TYR A 912 -19.35 -41.55 77.21
N ALA A 913 -19.21 -40.64 78.18
CA ALA A 913 -20.20 -40.38 79.23
C ALA A 913 -21.57 -39.90 78.71
N SER A 914 -21.64 -39.44 77.46
CA SER A 914 -22.88 -39.05 76.78
C SER A 914 -23.62 -40.21 76.08
N SER A 915 -23.08 -41.44 76.10
CA SER A 915 -23.67 -42.61 75.42
C SER A 915 -24.43 -43.51 76.43
N PRO A 916 -25.75 -43.77 76.28
CA PRO A 916 -26.57 -44.39 77.33
C PRO A 916 -26.29 -45.86 77.66
N THR A 917 -25.41 -46.56 76.95
CA THR A 917 -25.04 -47.96 77.21
C THR A 917 -23.59 -48.23 76.79
N ALA A 918 -22.64 -48.15 77.73
CA ALA A 918 -21.25 -48.56 77.49
C ALA A 918 -21.14 -50.10 77.53
N GLU A 919 -21.58 -50.77 76.45
CA GLU A 919 -21.31 -52.19 76.24
C GLU A 919 -19.80 -52.40 75.99
N LEU A 920 -19.21 -53.38 76.67
CA LEU A 920 -17.82 -53.80 76.46
C LEU A 920 -17.80 -54.90 75.38
N PRO A 921 -16.90 -54.85 74.37
CA PRO A 921 -15.90 -53.82 74.13
C PRO A 921 -16.48 -52.53 73.52
N MET A 922 -15.94 -51.38 73.94
CA MET A 922 -16.32 -50.05 73.47
C MET A 922 -15.86 -49.84 72.01
N ALA A 923 -16.64 -49.07 71.24
CA ALA A 923 -16.26 -48.68 69.89
C ALA A 923 -15.04 -47.75 69.88
N VAL A 924 -14.05 -48.05 69.04
CA VAL A 924 -12.87 -47.18 68.83
C VAL A 924 -13.33 -45.83 68.26
N PRO A 925 -12.90 -44.68 68.82
CA PRO A 925 -13.25 -43.37 68.28
C PRO A 925 -12.75 -43.23 66.84
N PRO A 926 -13.52 -42.60 65.92
CA PRO A 926 -13.05 -42.33 64.57
C PRO A 926 -11.82 -41.43 64.59
N THR A 927 -10.91 -41.59 63.63
CA THR A 927 -9.69 -40.77 63.53
C THR A 927 -9.73 -39.88 62.30
N THR A 928 -9.52 -38.58 62.50
CA THR A 928 -9.38 -37.58 61.42
C THR A 928 -7.91 -37.30 61.06
N ARG A 929 -6.96 -37.99 61.72
CA ARG A 929 -5.50 -37.71 61.69
C ARG A 929 -5.09 -36.30 62.12
N ARG A 930 -6.03 -35.47 62.58
CA ARG A 930 -5.76 -34.16 63.17
C ARG A 930 -5.63 -34.34 64.68
N TRP A 931 -4.39 -34.43 65.14
CA TRP A 931 -4.09 -34.66 66.55
C TRP A 931 -4.42 -33.43 67.38
N SER A 932 -5.21 -33.62 68.44
CA SER A 932 -5.53 -32.55 69.38
C SER A 932 -5.73 -33.12 70.78
N ARG A 933 -5.51 -32.30 71.81
CA ARG A 933 -5.70 -32.72 73.19
C ARG A 933 -7.14 -33.19 73.47
N SER A 934 -8.11 -32.52 72.86
CA SER A 934 -9.55 -32.78 73.06
C SER A 934 -10.11 -33.91 72.20
N ASP A 935 -9.28 -34.56 71.38
CA ASP A 935 -9.69 -35.67 70.52
C ASP A 935 -9.55 -37.01 71.24
N ALA A 936 -10.67 -37.71 71.40
CA ALA A 936 -10.73 -39.02 72.04
C ALA A 936 -9.82 -40.06 71.35
N ASN A 937 -9.66 -40.01 70.02
CA ASN A 937 -8.74 -40.92 69.33
C ASN A 937 -7.28 -40.63 69.68
N THR A 938 -6.91 -39.36 69.83
CA THR A 938 -5.59 -38.93 70.29
C THR A 938 -5.29 -39.44 71.70
N VAL A 939 -6.21 -39.27 72.66
CA VAL A 939 -6.05 -39.79 74.03
C VAL A 939 -5.91 -41.33 74.03
N LEU A 940 -6.75 -42.03 73.25
CA LEU A 940 -6.67 -43.48 73.08
C LEU A 940 -5.30 -43.91 72.54
N ARG A 941 -4.75 -43.19 71.56
CA ARG A 941 -3.42 -43.46 71.00
C ARG A 941 -2.31 -43.21 72.02
N VAL A 942 -2.40 -42.15 72.84
CA VAL A 942 -1.45 -41.94 73.96
C VAL A 942 -1.47 -43.14 74.91
N LEU A 943 -2.66 -43.67 75.27
CA LEU A 943 -2.79 -44.88 76.09
C LEU A 943 -2.21 -46.13 75.40
N CYS A 944 -2.39 -46.29 74.08
CA CYS A 944 -1.85 -47.44 73.33
C CYS A 944 -0.32 -47.51 73.37
N TYR A 945 0.35 -46.35 73.36
CA TYR A 945 1.80 -46.24 73.42
C TYR A 945 2.34 -46.00 74.85
N ARG A 946 1.46 -45.92 75.86
CA ARG A 946 1.84 -45.79 77.27
C ARG A 946 2.42 -47.11 77.77
N ASP A 947 3.67 -47.08 78.23
CA ASP A 947 4.31 -48.22 78.90
C ASP A 947 3.89 -48.27 80.38
N ASP A 948 2.62 -48.59 80.62
CA ASP A 948 2.02 -48.75 81.96
C ASP A 948 1.08 -49.96 82.00
N GLU A 949 1.16 -50.75 83.07
CA GLU A 949 0.33 -51.93 83.29
C GLU A 949 -1.16 -51.57 83.37
N ALA A 950 -1.49 -50.43 84.00
CA ALA A 950 -2.86 -49.94 84.13
C ALA A 950 -3.46 -49.60 82.75
N ALA A 951 -2.68 -48.98 81.86
CA ALA A 951 -3.09 -48.67 80.49
C ALA A 951 -3.31 -49.96 79.69
N SER A 952 -2.39 -50.93 79.78
CA SER A 952 -2.49 -52.20 79.06
C SER A 952 -3.68 -53.04 79.54
N ARG A 953 -3.97 -53.07 80.85
CA ARG A 953 -5.16 -53.73 81.42
C ARG A 953 -6.45 -53.06 80.95
N PHE A 954 -6.51 -51.73 80.99
CA PHE A 954 -7.66 -50.97 80.52
C PHE A 954 -7.95 -51.22 79.04
N LEU A 955 -6.96 -51.06 78.16
CA LEU A 955 -7.14 -51.24 76.70
C LEU A 955 -7.56 -52.66 76.31
N ARG A 956 -7.08 -53.68 77.04
CA ARG A 956 -7.55 -55.07 76.86
C ARG A 956 -9.02 -55.21 77.23
N LYS A 957 -9.43 -54.68 78.38
CA LYS A 957 -10.82 -54.83 78.87
C LYS A 957 -11.80 -54.00 78.06
N ALA A 958 -11.41 -52.77 77.73
CA ALA A 958 -12.29 -51.75 77.17
C ALA A 958 -12.41 -51.82 75.65
N PHE A 959 -11.39 -52.29 74.92
CA PHE A 959 -11.35 -52.27 73.45
C PHE A 959 -10.87 -53.59 72.81
N ASP A 960 -10.58 -54.61 73.61
CA ASP A 960 -10.02 -55.91 73.17
C ASP A 960 -8.76 -55.78 72.28
N LEU A 961 -7.91 -54.78 72.54
CA LEU A 961 -6.74 -54.53 71.70
C LEU A 961 -5.66 -55.62 71.87
N PRO A 962 -5.08 -56.12 70.76
CA PRO A 962 -4.04 -57.12 70.79
C PRO A 962 -2.76 -56.60 71.45
N LYS A 963 -2.04 -57.49 72.15
CA LYS A 963 -0.68 -57.18 72.61
C LYS A 963 0.21 -56.97 71.39
N ARG A 964 1.04 -55.95 71.50
CA ARG A 964 2.11 -55.71 70.56
C ARG A 964 3.12 -56.86 70.55
N ARG A 965 3.45 -57.36 69.36
CA ARG A 965 4.50 -58.37 69.15
C ARG A 965 5.88 -57.72 69.18
#